data_AF-A0A7X9GZW5-F1
#
_entry.id   AF-A0A7X9GZW5-F1
#
_cell.length_a   1.000
_cell.length_b   1.000
_cell.length_c   1.000
_cell.angle_alpha   90.00
_cell.angle_beta   90.00
_cell.angle_gamma   90.00
#
_symmetry.space_group_name_H-M   'P 1'
#
loop_
_entity.id
_entity.type
_entity.pdbx_description
1 polymer ?
#
loop_
_entity_poly.entity_id
_entity_poly.type
_entity_poly.pdbx_seq_one_letter_code
_entity_poly.pdbx_strand_id
1 'polypeptide(L)'
;EALKWIDKGLIMDTQSIDLLYNKAYLLEQIKEYKESYILYQKVLNNTREQSIKNDIKERLKKIKDMDCLVDLNGKLSLLVIDKRVDVDIRNFILHWFHEYGFTILKNINTNKIKQYVIIYDLNPQDMTREAKIEYPGIDNGRYFLIGALQKQILIQFGIKDINNYLYLTQNELEAKKIVKQLFKDKIKELYEKIYDIEETYKTQYPVIKLFDGFKHRAKTELIHYRDGLAVKKTWKPGNKRFLEREKYACSELSKTISYIPPLLESGENYIIIPYYGEALQKNEKAKKMILTNHIVGIANFFKQLYEAGYYNPDIHPGQFVFSKIEGLKAIDFEYLQSYEKKPDSFIESYDIQGYPKDFKGDKPNYTGENLHEWYNDLWIQYTGYNLEQIANLVVRGKYYDDDPEINKVLGLLNYAKTSGKSYDGSLYGSAYHSLRLKGYYFRGQREPNLRLQKVPYDFTDKVVLDIGCNAGGMLHVLANKIKMGIGIDYDYRLINAANAIKKINNNNNLSFYRFDLENEELDLIKNYILSKDGKIDICFLLSVCMWIKNWKDVVAFVASISNSLLFETNGTQQQQLEQMEELEKNYNYIEVVEEESNDDPGQPNRRLLFCKNERNKNYIVVENNIIEYNNLLNTIIKPEHCIIYRQNTSSDDICKIYKKYNKDNAMNFNKYMKNFFDVEFYRNYFNLLNSKDRVKGFITGLSYFEVGIDTNKLKLPLVNLSLSSQDLFYDFAMLKYAINSIDDLKNVKYVILGLSNYSFRYDLSKTQNPETKRKPKVYYPLLKDLHNYKSKNKVIYEYELLKENINYFFQDNYLFKIFEYKKDKFNILWDKMMNRVFEPKRLSKEERKREIYLAQRWSQVYPDTKKENIMIFRELLQYLQDKEVKITIVTNPVTNFYKTYFPLNCREEFIDIISEFQKEFKFTFIDAYNMDSFNDSDFYDSSHLNRSGAKKFTEIINEYL
;
A
#
# COMPACT_ATOMS: atom_id res chain seq x y z
N GLU A 1 40.99 21.80 12.43
CA GLU A 1 40.20 22.03 13.66
C GLU A 1 39.52 23.41 13.70
N ALA A 2 40.25 24.51 13.47
CA ALA A 2 39.67 25.86 13.45
C ALA A 2 38.48 26.04 12.47
N LEU A 3 38.56 25.52 11.24
CA LEU A 3 37.46 25.55 10.27
C LEU A 3 36.15 24.97 10.81
N LYS A 4 36.21 23.90 11.63
CA LYS A 4 35.04 23.26 12.24
C LYS A 4 34.29 24.19 13.19
N TRP A 5 35.02 25.00 13.96
CA TRP A 5 34.43 25.96 14.89
C TRP A 5 33.88 27.18 14.17
N ILE A 6 34.57 27.64 13.12
CA ILE A 6 34.07 28.73 12.27
C ILE A 6 32.79 28.32 11.54
N ASP A 7 32.71 27.09 11.02
CA ASP A 7 31.49 26.57 10.38
C ASP A 7 30.32 26.51 11.36
N LYS A 8 30.56 26.10 12.62
CA LYS A 8 29.54 26.17 13.68
C LYS A 8 29.08 27.59 13.95
N GLY A 9 30.01 28.56 14.00
CA GLY A 9 29.67 29.97 14.17
C GLY A 9 28.84 30.52 13.00
N LEU A 10 29.20 30.16 11.75
CA LEU A 10 28.48 30.59 10.55
C LEU A 10 27.08 29.96 10.40
N ILE A 11 26.79 28.86 11.12
CA ILE A 11 25.42 28.34 11.24
C ILE A 11 24.57 29.28 12.09
N MET A 12 25.15 29.89 13.13
CA MET A 12 24.45 30.80 14.04
C MET A 12 24.33 32.20 13.45
N ASP A 13 25.36 32.67 12.74
CA ASP A 13 25.34 33.94 12.00
C ASP A 13 25.99 33.77 10.62
N THR A 14 25.13 33.56 9.61
CA THR A 14 25.55 33.32 8.21
C THR A 14 26.15 34.54 7.50
N GLN A 15 26.03 35.73 8.11
CA GLN A 15 26.49 37.01 7.54
C GLN A 15 27.65 37.64 8.32
N SER A 16 28.10 37.00 9.41
CA SER A 16 29.25 37.46 10.20
C SER A 16 30.48 37.70 9.32
N ILE A 17 30.85 38.97 9.16
CA ILE A 17 32.00 39.39 8.35
C ILE A 17 33.31 38.78 8.87
N ASP A 18 33.50 38.76 10.19
CA ASP A 18 34.72 38.25 10.81
C ASP A 18 34.87 36.74 10.63
N LEU A 19 33.79 35.98 10.81
CA LEU A 19 33.81 34.54 10.60
C LEU A 19 34.02 34.18 9.13
N LEU A 20 33.41 34.93 8.21
CA LEU A 20 33.60 34.74 6.76
C LEU A 20 35.04 35.07 6.35
N TYR A 21 35.62 36.16 6.88
CA TYR A 21 37.01 36.55 6.61
C TYR A 21 38.00 35.51 7.15
N ASN A 22 37.82 35.07 8.40
CA ASN A 22 38.69 34.05 9.00
C ASN A 22 38.57 32.71 8.28
N LYS A 23 37.37 32.33 7.82
CA LYS A 23 37.20 31.15 6.97
C LYS A 23 37.96 31.29 5.65
N ALA A 24 37.83 32.43 4.98
CA ALA A 24 38.54 32.72 3.73
C ALA A 24 40.06 32.60 3.91
N TYR A 25 40.59 33.15 5.01
CA TYR A 25 42.00 33.09 5.34
C TYR A 25 42.50 31.67 5.58
N LEU A 26 41.78 30.86 6.36
CA LEU A 26 42.17 29.48 6.61
C LEU A 26 42.14 28.63 5.33
N LEU A 27 41.15 28.85 4.46
CA LEU A 27 41.08 28.21 3.14
C LEU A 27 42.26 28.63 2.23
N GLU A 28 42.66 29.90 2.28
CA GLU A 28 43.89 30.37 1.60
C GLU A 28 45.12 29.58 2.05
N GLN A 29 45.28 29.36 3.36
CA GLN A 29 46.45 28.67 3.92
C GLN A 29 46.54 27.21 3.51
N ILE A 30 45.40 26.53 3.36
CA ILE A 30 45.35 25.14 2.88
C ILE A 30 45.28 25.01 1.36
N LYS A 31 45.42 26.13 0.63
CA LYS A 31 45.44 26.23 -0.85
C LYS A 31 44.09 25.93 -1.52
N GLU A 32 42.98 26.09 -0.78
CA GLU A 32 41.62 26.09 -1.32
C GLU A 32 41.28 27.50 -1.84
N TYR A 33 42.02 27.90 -2.87
CA TYR A 33 42.07 29.28 -3.34
C TYR A 33 40.74 29.79 -3.89
N LYS A 34 39.94 28.92 -4.51
CA LYS A 34 38.67 29.31 -5.13
C LYS A 34 37.60 29.62 -4.09
N GLU A 35 37.43 28.73 -3.12
CA GLU A 35 36.51 28.91 -1.99
C GLU A 35 36.95 30.10 -1.10
N SER A 36 38.26 30.27 -0.91
CA SER A 36 38.83 31.46 -0.26
C SER A 36 38.48 32.74 -1.01
N TYR A 37 38.69 32.76 -2.33
CA TYR A 37 38.43 33.91 -3.20
C TYR A 37 36.95 34.35 -3.16
N ILE A 38 36.01 33.38 -3.23
CA ILE A 38 34.56 33.65 -3.14
C ILE A 38 34.19 34.28 -1.78
N LEU A 39 34.71 33.74 -0.68
CA LEU A 39 34.43 34.28 0.65
C LEU A 39 35.03 35.66 0.85
N TYR A 40 36.25 35.90 0.34
CA TYR A 40 36.87 37.22 0.36
C TYR A 40 36.06 38.24 -0.45
N GLN A 41 35.56 37.89 -1.64
CA GLN A 41 34.66 38.79 -2.39
C GLN A 41 33.35 39.06 -1.63
N LYS A 42 32.76 38.04 -0.99
CA LYS A 42 31.55 38.20 -0.18
C LYS A 42 31.79 39.18 0.97
N VAL A 43 32.92 39.06 1.67
CA VAL A 43 33.30 40.00 2.73
C VAL A 43 33.53 41.40 2.18
N LEU A 44 34.27 41.53 1.06
CA LEU A 44 34.59 42.81 0.42
C LEU A 44 33.32 43.62 0.06
N ASN A 45 32.29 42.93 -0.43
CA ASN A 45 31.02 43.54 -0.83
C ASN A 45 30.16 43.99 0.35
N ASN A 46 30.35 43.41 1.53
CA ASN A 46 29.50 43.66 2.70
C ASN A 46 30.17 44.47 3.82
N THR A 47 31.50 44.56 3.83
CA THR A 47 32.22 45.36 4.84
C THR A 47 32.20 46.86 4.56
N ARG A 48 32.15 47.66 5.63
CA ARG A 48 32.28 49.13 5.57
C ARG A 48 33.69 49.61 5.92
N GLU A 49 34.54 48.74 6.46
CA GLU A 49 35.88 49.09 6.93
C GLU A 49 36.92 49.15 5.80
N GLN A 50 37.55 50.32 5.62
CA GLN A 50 38.47 50.55 4.51
C GLN A 50 39.79 49.75 4.63
N SER A 51 40.27 49.51 5.85
CA SER A 51 41.46 48.70 6.13
C SER A 51 41.29 47.25 5.67
N ILE A 52 40.16 46.63 6.05
CA ILE A 52 39.79 45.27 5.63
C ILE A 52 39.62 45.20 4.11
N LYS A 53 39.00 46.20 3.47
CA LYS A 53 38.88 46.25 2.00
C LYS A 53 40.23 46.25 1.30
N ASN A 54 41.21 46.98 1.82
CA ASN A 54 42.54 47.07 1.22
C ASN A 54 43.30 45.74 1.36
N ASP A 55 43.29 45.12 2.55
CA ASP A 55 43.91 43.80 2.78
C ASP A 55 43.27 42.72 1.88
N ILE A 56 41.93 42.68 1.81
CA ILE A 56 41.23 41.73 0.95
C ILE A 56 41.60 41.94 -0.53
N LYS A 57 41.71 43.18 -1.01
CA LYS A 57 42.12 43.46 -2.41
C LYS A 57 43.52 42.93 -2.71
N GLU A 58 44.47 43.10 -1.79
CA GLU A 58 45.83 42.57 -1.94
C GLU A 58 45.83 41.04 -1.96
N ARG A 59 45.08 40.40 -1.05
CA ARG A 59 44.91 38.94 -1.01
C ARG A 59 44.25 38.39 -2.26
N LEU A 60 43.17 39.00 -2.75
CA LEU A 60 42.50 38.60 -3.98
C LEU A 60 43.46 38.66 -5.17
N LYS A 61 44.33 39.68 -5.24
CA LYS A 61 45.37 39.78 -6.29
C LYS A 61 46.37 38.63 -6.16
N LYS A 62 46.91 38.40 -4.96
CA LYS A 62 47.85 37.30 -4.68
C LYS A 62 47.26 35.92 -5.01
N ILE A 63 45.99 35.71 -4.69
CA ILE A 63 45.26 34.47 -4.99
C ILE A 63 45.13 34.29 -6.52
N LYS A 64 44.77 35.34 -7.27
CA LYS A 64 44.72 35.30 -8.74
C LYS A 64 46.08 35.02 -9.38
N ASP A 65 47.16 35.55 -8.81
CA ASP A 65 48.52 35.29 -9.30
C ASP A 65 48.92 33.81 -9.10
N MET A 66 48.40 33.16 -8.04
CA MET A 66 48.66 31.74 -7.74
C MET A 66 47.77 30.79 -8.55
N ASP A 67 46.52 31.18 -8.79
CA ASP A 67 45.56 30.43 -9.60
C ASP A 67 44.65 31.41 -10.34
N CYS A 68 44.86 31.52 -11.65
CA CYS A 68 44.10 32.42 -12.48
C CYS A 68 42.59 32.08 -12.47
N LEU A 69 42.20 30.80 -12.42
CA LEU A 69 40.79 30.40 -12.60
C LEU A 69 39.90 30.57 -11.34
N VAL A 70 40.42 31.19 -10.29
CA VAL A 70 39.75 31.35 -8.98
C VAL A 70 38.51 32.24 -9.01
N ASP A 71 38.46 33.18 -9.94
CA ASP A 71 37.35 34.13 -10.08
C ASP A 71 36.24 33.64 -11.03
N LEU A 72 36.47 32.51 -11.69
CA LEU A 72 35.50 31.86 -12.55
C LEU A 72 34.51 31.02 -11.74
N ASN A 73 33.28 30.88 -12.22
CA ASN A 73 32.25 30.15 -11.51
C ASN A 73 32.46 28.62 -11.59
N GLY A 74 32.82 28.11 -12.76
CA GLY A 74 32.86 26.69 -13.07
C GLY A 74 34.05 25.92 -12.50
N LYS A 75 34.00 24.59 -12.54
CA LYS A 75 35.07 23.72 -12.02
C LYS A 75 35.70 22.86 -13.13
N LEU A 76 37.03 22.83 -13.17
CA LEU A 76 37.82 21.97 -14.06
C LEU A 76 37.94 20.55 -13.49
N SER A 77 37.72 19.55 -14.33
CA SER A 77 37.92 18.14 -13.99
C SER A 77 38.66 17.41 -15.12
N LEU A 78 39.22 16.25 -14.80
CA LEU A 78 39.89 15.39 -15.76
C LEU A 78 39.29 13.99 -15.71
N LEU A 79 38.80 13.53 -16.86
CA LEU A 79 38.33 12.18 -17.08
C LEU A 79 39.42 11.36 -17.79
N VAL A 80 39.77 10.22 -17.23
CA VAL A 80 40.78 9.31 -17.76
C VAL A 80 40.10 8.00 -18.14
N ILE A 81 40.16 7.67 -19.43
CA ILE A 81 39.52 6.48 -19.99
C ILE A 81 40.61 5.54 -20.50
N ASP A 82 40.52 4.26 -20.15
CA ASP A 82 41.42 3.24 -20.65
C ASP A 82 41.07 2.87 -22.10
N LYS A 83 42.06 2.85 -23.00
CA LYS A 83 41.91 2.55 -24.42
C LYS A 83 41.58 1.07 -24.69
N ARG A 84 41.70 0.18 -23.71
CA ARG A 84 41.23 -1.22 -23.79
C ARG A 84 39.70 -1.31 -23.86
N VAL A 85 38.99 -0.26 -23.44
CA VAL A 85 37.53 -0.16 -23.60
C VAL A 85 37.20 0.08 -25.06
N ASP A 86 36.16 -0.59 -25.56
CA ASP A 86 35.68 -0.44 -26.93
C ASP A 86 35.35 1.03 -27.30
N VAL A 87 35.54 1.41 -28.57
CA VAL A 87 35.32 2.77 -29.08
C VAL A 87 33.91 3.26 -28.80
N ASP A 88 32.90 2.40 -28.96
CA ASP A 88 31.49 2.76 -28.78
C ASP A 88 31.19 3.08 -27.31
N ILE A 89 31.79 2.33 -26.38
CA ILE A 89 31.66 2.56 -24.95
C ILE A 89 32.37 3.86 -24.55
N ARG A 90 33.54 4.15 -25.11
CA ARG A 90 34.22 5.43 -24.86
C ARG A 90 33.38 6.61 -25.34
N ASN A 91 32.79 6.51 -26.53
CA ASN A 91 31.89 7.53 -27.07
C ASN A 91 30.64 7.69 -26.18
N PHE A 92 30.08 6.58 -25.70
CA PHE A 92 28.97 6.59 -24.76
C PHE A 92 29.30 7.32 -23.45
N ILE A 93 30.47 7.05 -22.86
CA ILE A 93 30.94 7.74 -21.64
C ILE A 93 31.07 9.24 -21.89
N LEU A 94 31.70 9.64 -22.99
CA LEU A 94 31.86 11.06 -23.33
C LEU A 94 30.51 11.76 -23.51
N HIS A 95 29.58 11.10 -24.21
CA HIS A 95 28.23 11.58 -24.39
C HIS A 95 27.50 11.73 -23.06
N TRP A 96 27.62 10.75 -22.15
CA TRP A 96 27.04 10.81 -20.82
C TRP A 96 27.50 12.05 -20.03
N PHE A 97 28.82 12.28 -19.92
CA PHE A 97 29.32 13.44 -19.19
C PHE A 97 28.85 14.76 -19.83
N HIS A 98 28.77 14.83 -21.15
CA HIS A 98 28.21 16.00 -21.84
C HIS A 98 26.73 16.22 -21.51
N GLU A 99 25.90 15.19 -21.64
CA GLU A 99 24.45 15.26 -21.37
C GLU A 99 24.11 15.62 -19.93
N TYR A 100 24.97 15.27 -18.98
CA TYR A 100 24.80 15.62 -17.56
C TYR A 100 25.53 16.91 -17.13
N GLY A 101 26.00 17.68 -18.11
CA GLY A 101 26.30 19.09 -17.96
C GLY A 101 27.76 19.49 -17.97
N PHE A 102 28.68 18.59 -18.28
CA PHE A 102 30.08 18.94 -18.50
C PHE A 102 30.33 19.43 -19.93
N THR A 103 31.13 20.46 -20.08
CA THR A 103 31.67 20.92 -21.35
C THR A 103 32.99 20.22 -21.63
N ILE A 104 33.08 19.47 -22.74
CA ILE A 104 34.34 18.83 -23.15
C ILE A 104 35.26 19.88 -23.76
N LEU A 105 36.39 20.18 -23.10
CA LEU A 105 37.33 21.21 -23.55
C LEU A 105 38.35 20.68 -24.55
N LYS A 106 38.91 19.50 -24.26
CA LYS A 106 39.99 18.89 -25.05
C LYS A 106 40.09 17.39 -24.81
N ASN A 107 40.39 16.65 -25.87
CA ASN A 107 40.72 15.23 -25.82
C ASN A 107 42.21 15.05 -26.14
N ILE A 108 42.95 14.44 -25.23
CA ILE A 108 44.39 14.23 -25.33
C ILE A 108 44.65 12.74 -25.51
N ASN A 109 45.00 12.38 -26.73
CA ASN A 109 45.44 11.03 -27.08
C ASN A 109 46.94 10.91 -26.81
N THR A 110 47.32 10.15 -25.78
CA THR A 110 48.72 9.80 -25.53
C THR A 110 49.10 8.51 -26.26
N ASN A 111 50.38 8.27 -26.57
CA ASN A 111 50.86 7.01 -27.17
C ASN A 111 50.72 5.79 -26.24
N LYS A 112 50.20 5.98 -25.01
CA LYS A 112 49.94 4.93 -24.02
C LYS A 112 48.47 4.53 -24.01
N ILE A 113 48.19 3.45 -23.27
CA ILE A 113 46.91 2.76 -23.05
C ILE A 113 45.80 3.68 -22.47
N LYS A 114 46.02 4.99 -22.26
CA LYS A 114 45.05 5.91 -21.65
C LYS A 114 44.72 7.10 -22.54
N GLN A 115 43.45 7.49 -22.51
CA GLN A 115 42.88 8.70 -23.10
C GLN A 115 42.53 9.68 -21.97
N TYR A 116 42.96 10.94 -22.12
CA TYR A 116 42.71 11.99 -21.13
C TYR A 116 41.77 13.03 -21.71
N VAL A 117 40.68 13.32 -21.00
CA VAL A 117 39.61 14.19 -21.47
C VAL A 117 39.43 15.29 -20.44
N ILE A 118 39.78 16.52 -20.83
CA ILE A 118 39.62 17.69 -19.99
C ILE A 118 38.17 18.17 -20.13
N ILE A 119 37.46 18.21 -19.00
CA ILE A 119 36.05 18.60 -18.93
C ILE A 119 35.87 19.77 -17.94
N TYR A 120 34.83 20.58 -18.17
CA TYR A 120 34.56 21.77 -17.38
C TYR A 120 33.08 21.90 -17.06
N ASP A 121 32.75 22.06 -15.80
CA ASP A 121 31.37 22.27 -15.37
C ASP A 121 31.10 23.76 -15.12
N LEU A 122 30.32 24.39 -16.00
CA LEU A 122 29.93 25.79 -15.90
C LEU A 122 28.95 26.07 -14.73
N ASN A 123 28.24 25.05 -14.25
CA ASN A 123 27.31 25.18 -13.12
C ASN A 123 27.57 24.03 -12.12
N PRO A 124 28.69 24.10 -11.37
CA PRO A 124 29.02 23.11 -10.35
C PRO A 124 27.88 22.96 -9.36
N GLN A 125 27.64 21.73 -8.91
CA GLN A 125 26.62 21.44 -7.93
C GLN A 125 27.23 21.43 -6.53
N ASP A 126 26.60 22.16 -5.62
CA ASP A 126 26.96 22.09 -4.22
C ASP A 126 26.69 20.69 -3.65
N MET A 127 27.63 20.20 -2.86
CA MET A 127 27.41 18.95 -2.11
C MET A 127 26.53 19.19 -0.88
N THR A 128 25.64 18.24 -0.60
CA THR A 128 24.86 18.20 0.64
C THR A 128 25.79 18.09 1.86
N ARG A 129 25.28 18.41 3.05
CA ARG A 129 26.08 18.36 4.28
C ARG A 129 26.57 16.93 4.55
N GLU A 130 25.72 15.95 4.29
CA GLU A 130 25.99 14.53 4.44
C GLU A 130 27.08 14.08 3.46
N ALA A 131 26.97 14.46 2.18
CA ALA A 131 27.97 14.13 1.17
C ALA A 131 29.33 14.79 1.44
N LYS A 132 29.35 16.01 1.98
CA LYS A 132 30.60 16.69 2.43
C LYS A 132 31.31 15.94 3.55
N ILE A 133 30.58 15.23 4.41
CA ILE A 133 31.16 14.45 5.50
C ILE A 133 31.68 13.11 4.99
N GLU A 134 30.91 12.44 4.15
CA GLU A 134 31.24 11.10 3.62
C GLU A 134 32.37 11.16 2.57
N TYR A 135 32.42 12.22 1.75
CA TYR A 135 33.38 12.40 0.68
C TYR A 135 34.11 13.75 0.78
N PRO A 136 34.97 13.95 1.81
CA PRO A 136 35.58 15.25 2.09
C PRO A 136 36.55 15.75 1.01
N GLY A 137 37.01 14.86 0.12
CA GLY A 137 37.89 15.20 -1.01
C GLY A 137 37.16 15.59 -2.30
N ILE A 138 35.82 15.49 -2.34
CA ILE A 138 35.00 15.84 -3.50
C ILE A 138 34.57 17.31 -3.42
N ASP A 139 34.67 18.04 -4.53
CA ASP A 139 34.40 19.48 -4.56
C ASP A 139 33.26 19.89 -5.52
N ASN A 140 32.66 18.91 -6.21
CA ASN A 140 31.51 19.09 -7.10
C ASN A 140 30.56 17.89 -6.99
N GLY A 141 29.30 18.16 -6.61
CA GLY A 141 28.25 17.14 -6.48
C GLY A 141 27.97 16.37 -7.78
N ARG A 142 28.30 16.94 -8.95
CA ARG A 142 28.15 16.23 -10.23
C ARG A 142 29.07 15.01 -10.36
N TYR A 143 30.12 14.87 -9.55
CA TYR A 143 31.01 13.70 -9.65
C TYR A 143 30.32 12.38 -9.27
N PHE A 144 29.23 12.44 -8.50
CA PHE A 144 28.43 11.25 -8.15
C PHE A 144 27.64 10.66 -9.34
N LEU A 145 27.61 11.35 -10.49
CA LEU A 145 27.07 10.81 -11.75
C LEU A 145 27.77 9.53 -12.22
N ILE A 146 29.00 9.26 -11.75
CA ILE A 146 29.72 8.03 -12.08
C ILE A 146 28.98 6.77 -11.60
N GLY A 147 28.24 6.86 -10.48
CA GLY A 147 27.43 5.75 -9.99
C GLY A 147 26.23 5.44 -10.87
N ALA A 148 25.60 6.48 -11.45
CA ALA A 148 24.53 6.31 -12.43
C ALA A 148 25.06 5.76 -13.77
N LEU A 149 26.20 6.27 -14.22
CA LEU A 149 26.90 5.76 -15.41
C LEU A 149 27.23 4.27 -15.28
N GLN A 150 27.74 3.82 -14.13
CA GLN A 150 28.05 2.43 -13.85
C GLN A 150 26.83 1.51 -14.04
N LYS A 151 25.65 1.93 -13.57
CA LYS A 151 24.40 1.18 -13.74
C LYS A 151 24.02 1.09 -15.22
N GLN A 152 24.09 2.21 -15.93
CA GLN A 152 23.70 2.26 -17.34
C GLN A 152 24.63 1.43 -18.23
N ILE A 153 25.93 1.48 -17.97
CA ILE A 153 26.93 0.69 -18.70
C ILE A 153 26.75 -0.82 -18.44
N LEU A 154 26.40 -1.22 -17.22
CA LEU A 154 26.08 -2.62 -16.91
C LEU A 154 24.87 -3.10 -17.74
N ILE A 155 23.83 -2.27 -17.84
CA ILE A 155 22.61 -2.60 -18.60
C ILE A 155 22.91 -2.71 -20.10
N GLN A 156 23.60 -1.71 -20.66
CA GLN A 156 23.74 -1.57 -22.11
C GLN A 156 24.90 -2.39 -22.69
N PHE A 157 25.97 -2.59 -21.93
CA PHE A 157 27.20 -3.22 -22.40
C PHE A 157 27.66 -4.43 -21.56
N GLY A 158 26.94 -4.77 -20.48
CA GLY A 158 27.27 -5.92 -19.62
C GLY A 158 28.53 -5.75 -18.77
N ILE A 159 29.11 -4.55 -18.69
CA ILE A 159 30.34 -4.30 -17.92
C ILE A 159 29.99 -4.07 -16.45
N LYS A 160 30.40 -5.00 -15.59
CA LYS A 160 30.11 -4.99 -14.15
C LYS A 160 30.80 -3.89 -13.36
N ASP A 161 31.99 -3.46 -13.79
CA ASP A 161 32.78 -2.45 -13.07
C ASP A 161 33.58 -1.60 -14.05
N ILE A 162 33.07 -0.40 -14.32
CA ILE A 162 33.69 0.57 -15.22
C ILE A 162 34.85 1.30 -14.56
N ASN A 163 34.94 1.30 -13.22
CA ASN A 163 36.01 2.01 -12.49
C ASN A 163 37.39 1.41 -12.77
N ASN A 164 37.45 0.15 -13.22
CA ASN A 164 38.70 -0.48 -13.70
C ASN A 164 39.26 0.16 -14.97
N TYR A 165 38.43 0.92 -15.68
CA TYR A 165 38.76 1.52 -16.97
C TYR A 165 38.49 3.02 -17.03
N LEU A 166 37.90 3.59 -15.99
CA LEU A 166 37.49 4.98 -15.93
C LEU A 166 37.92 5.59 -14.60
N TYR A 167 38.53 6.76 -14.65
CA TYR A 167 38.87 7.53 -13.47
C TYR A 167 38.50 9.00 -13.69
N LEU A 168 37.77 9.58 -12.74
CA LEU A 168 37.45 11.01 -12.68
C LEU A 168 38.16 11.60 -11.47
N THR A 169 38.83 12.74 -11.65
CA THR A 169 39.48 13.46 -10.55
C THR A 169 38.48 13.86 -9.48
N GLN A 170 38.91 13.81 -8.22
CA GLN A 170 38.06 14.05 -7.05
C GLN A 170 37.81 15.53 -6.81
N ASN A 171 38.73 16.41 -7.21
CA ASN A 171 38.58 17.86 -7.07
C ASN A 171 39.33 18.65 -8.15
N GLU A 172 39.02 19.95 -8.25
CA GLU A 172 39.64 20.83 -9.23
C GLU A 172 41.16 20.97 -9.02
N LEU A 173 41.64 20.94 -7.77
CA LEU A 173 43.07 21.04 -7.46
C LEU A 173 43.86 19.86 -8.04
N GLU A 174 43.33 18.64 -7.91
CA GLU A 174 43.88 17.43 -8.50
C GLU A 174 43.87 17.51 -10.03
N ALA A 175 42.75 17.91 -10.64
CA ALA A 175 42.63 18.09 -12.08
C ALA A 175 43.68 19.09 -12.61
N LYS A 176 43.80 20.26 -11.98
CA LYS A 176 44.79 21.29 -12.34
C LYS A 176 46.22 20.74 -12.26
N LYS A 177 46.57 19.96 -11.22
CA LYS A 177 47.91 19.36 -11.08
C LYS A 177 48.23 18.41 -12.24
N ILE A 178 47.30 17.52 -12.59
CA ILE A 178 47.51 16.54 -13.66
C ILE A 178 47.53 17.23 -15.02
N VAL A 179 46.61 18.16 -15.29
CA VAL A 179 46.57 18.93 -16.54
C VAL A 179 47.85 19.75 -16.73
N LYS A 180 48.37 20.41 -15.67
CA LYS A 180 49.66 21.10 -15.69
C LYS A 180 50.81 20.19 -16.10
N GLN A 181 50.81 18.93 -15.65
CA GLN A 181 51.87 17.97 -16.00
C GLN A 181 51.74 17.46 -17.44
N LEU A 182 50.52 17.19 -17.89
CA LEU A 182 50.25 16.62 -19.23
C LEU A 182 50.26 17.67 -20.35
N PHE A 183 50.02 18.94 -20.03
CA PHE A 183 49.71 20.00 -21.01
C PHE A 183 50.54 21.28 -20.79
N LYS A 184 51.80 21.14 -20.34
CA LYS A 184 52.69 22.24 -19.94
C LYS A 184 52.73 23.41 -20.93
N ASP A 185 53.01 23.14 -22.20
CA ASP A 185 53.28 24.18 -23.20
C ASP A 185 52.02 24.87 -23.75
N LYS A 186 50.84 24.34 -23.45
CA LYS A 186 49.55 24.80 -23.99
C LYS A 186 48.50 25.08 -22.91
N ILE A 187 48.91 25.13 -21.65
CA ILE A 187 47.98 25.37 -20.54
C ILE A 187 47.38 26.78 -20.57
N LYS A 188 48.14 27.76 -21.07
CA LYS A 188 47.66 29.14 -21.23
C LYS A 188 46.50 29.21 -22.21
N GLU A 189 46.64 28.56 -23.38
CA GLU A 189 45.58 28.43 -24.39
C GLU A 189 44.32 27.77 -23.82
N LEU A 190 44.48 26.73 -22.98
CA LEU A 190 43.35 26.06 -22.34
C LEU A 190 42.62 26.99 -21.36
N TYR A 191 43.36 27.75 -20.56
CA TYR A 191 42.78 28.66 -19.58
C TYR A 191 42.11 29.86 -20.26
N GLU A 192 42.73 30.45 -21.28
CA GLU A 192 42.10 31.48 -22.13
C GLU A 192 40.78 30.97 -22.72
N LYS A 193 40.74 29.73 -23.24
CA LYS A 193 39.50 29.11 -23.72
C LYS A 193 38.43 28.97 -22.62
N ILE A 194 38.82 28.65 -21.38
CA ILE A 194 37.87 28.56 -20.26
C ILE A 194 37.28 29.94 -19.95
N TYR A 195 38.13 30.98 -19.92
CA TYR A 195 37.69 32.36 -19.73
C TYR A 195 36.69 32.78 -20.80
N ASP A 196 36.99 32.53 -22.07
CA ASP A 196 36.10 32.89 -23.18
C ASP A 196 34.73 32.19 -23.06
N ILE A 197 34.72 30.91 -22.66
CA ILE A 197 33.49 30.15 -22.46
C ILE A 197 32.67 30.74 -21.30
N GLU A 198 33.29 31.04 -20.15
CA GLU A 198 32.62 31.64 -18.99
C GLU A 198 32.08 33.04 -19.33
N GLU A 199 32.86 33.88 -20.00
CA GLU A 199 32.44 35.25 -20.34
C GLU A 199 31.27 35.24 -21.34
N THR A 200 31.30 34.32 -22.31
CA THR A 200 30.18 34.13 -23.25
C THR A 200 28.92 33.55 -22.57
N TYR A 201 29.10 32.78 -21.50
CA TYR A 201 28.02 32.19 -20.73
C TYR A 201 27.44 33.15 -19.66
N LYS A 202 28.20 34.17 -19.29
CA LYS A 202 27.81 35.21 -18.34
C LYS A 202 26.68 36.05 -18.91
N THR A 203 25.75 36.43 -18.03
CA THR A 203 24.60 37.25 -18.44
C THR A 203 24.95 38.73 -18.30
N GLN A 204 24.84 39.45 -19.42
CA GLN A 204 25.12 40.88 -19.53
C GLN A 204 23.92 41.76 -19.12
N TYR A 205 22.83 41.13 -18.68
CA TYR A 205 21.62 41.79 -18.18
C TYR A 205 21.56 41.72 -16.64
N PRO A 206 20.91 42.67 -15.96
CA PRO A 206 20.68 42.55 -14.52
C PRO A 206 19.82 41.33 -14.20
N VAL A 207 20.40 40.34 -13.52
CA VAL A 207 19.74 39.09 -13.12
C VAL A 207 18.99 39.31 -11.81
N ILE A 208 17.69 39.00 -11.80
CA ILE A 208 16.82 39.08 -10.61
C ILE A 208 16.79 37.74 -9.89
N LYS A 209 16.64 36.65 -10.66
CA LYS A 209 16.50 35.30 -10.12
C LYS A 209 17.09 34.30 -11.10
N LEU A 210 17.89 33.37 -10.59
CA LEU A 210 18.25 32.16 -11.31
C LEU A 210 17.19 31.10 -11.01
N PHE A 211 16.58 30.50 -12.03
CA PHE A 211 15.60 29.43 -11.81
C PHE A 211 16.30 28.14 -11.36
N ASP A 212 15.62 27.41 -10.47
CA ASP A 212 16.05 26.08 -10.03
C ASP A 212 15.82 25.06 -11.14
N GLY A 213 16.77 24.15 -11.29
CA GLY A 213 16.75 23.12 -12.33
C GLY A 213 18.08 22.37 -12.40
N PHE A 214 18.09 21.25 -13.11
CA PHE A 214 19.27 20.38 -13.25
C PHE A 214 20.46 21.08 -13.94
N LYS A 215 20.18 22.13 -14.73
CA LYS A 215 21.18 22.99 -15.43
C LYS A 215 22.18 22.17 -16.24
N HIS A 216 21.71 21.08 -16.85
CA HIS A 216 22.52 20.18 -17.67
C HIS A 216 23.00 20.90 -18.91
N ARG A 217 22.09 21.39 -19.75
CA ARG A 217 22.43 22.01 -21.05
C ARG A 217 22.43 23.53 -21.04
N ALA A 218 21.57 24.15 -20.23
CA ALA A 218 21.42 25.59 -20.16
C ALA A 218 21.11 26.06 -18.73
N LYS A 219 21.39 27.33 -18.44
CA LYS A 219 20.80 28.05 -17.29
C LYS A 219 19.61 28.89 -17.75
N THR A 220 18.65 29.08 -16.86
CA THR A 220 17.47 29.91 -17.09
C THR A 220 17.41 30.98 -16.02
N GLU A 221 17.36 32.24 -16.42
CA GLU A 221 17.43 33.41 -15.54
C GLU A 221 16.25 34.35 -15.81
N LEU A 222 15.68 34.92 -14.75
CA LEU A 222 14.80 36.08 -14.82
C LEU A 222 15.67 37.33 -14.82
N ILE A 223 15.50 38.16 -15.84
CA ILE A 223 16.31 39.36 -16.05
C ILE A 223 15.43 40.62 -16.13
N HIS A 224 16.01 41.76 -15.79
CA HIS A 224 15.50 43.05 -16.27
C HIS A 224 15.88 43.19 -17.74
N TYR A 225 14.86 43.33 -18.59
CA TYR A 225 15.02 43.48 -20.03
C TYR A 225 14.16 44.66 -20.50
N ARG A 226 14.84 45.73 -20.94
CA ARG A 226 14.21 47.03 -21.27
C ARG A 226 13.34 47.52 -20.11
N ASP A 227 12.07 47.82 -20.35
CA ASP A 227 11.13 48.35 -19.34
C ASP A 227 10.43 47.27 -18.50
N GLY A 228 10.80 45.99 -18.65
CA GLY A 228 10.08 44.87 -18.02
C GLY A 228 10.94 43.68 -17.62
N LEU A 229 10.25 42.56 -17.36
CA LEU A 229 10.86 41.29 -16.99
C LEU A 229 10.84 40.32 -18.16
N ALA A 230 11.94 39.60 -18.35
CA ALA A 230 12.05 38.55 -19.36
C ALA A 230 12.80 37.33 -18.82
N VAL A 231 12.61 36.19 -19.48
CA VAL A 231 13.34 34.96 -19.19
C VAL A 231 14.43 34.77 -20.22
N LYS A 232 15.68 34.69 -19.78
CA LYS A 232 16.86 34.39 -20.61
C LYS A 232 17.31 32.97 -20.34
N LYS A 233 17.31 32.13 -21.37
CA LYS A 233 17.91 30.78 -21.35
C LYS A 233 19.25 30.85 -22.08
N THR A 234 20.34 30.42 -21.45
CA THR A 234 21.70 30.47 -22.00
C THR A 234 22.31 29.06 -22.01
N TRP A 235 22.68 28.56 -23.19
CA TRP A 235 23.16 27.21 -23.42
C TRP A 235 24.68 27.11 -23.26
N LYS A 236 25.12 25.96 -22.74
CA LYS A 236 26.52 25.57 -22.67
C LYS A 236 27.05 25.18 -24.06
N PRO A 237 28.36 25.32 -24.32
CA PRO A 237 28.97 24.84 -25.56
C PRO A 237 28.64 23.35 -25.81
N GLY A 238 28.43 22.99 -27.07
CA GLY A 238 28.05 21.63 -27.48
C GLY A 238 26.53 21.38 -27.57
N ASN A 239 25.70 22.28 -27.04
CA ASN A 239 24.23 22.11 -27.01
C ASN A 239 23.46 22.93 -28.06
N LYS A 240 24.15 23.37 -29.14
CA LYS A 240 23.58 24.25 -30.18
C LYS A 240 22.30 23.72 -30.80
N ARG A 241 22.20 22.40 -31.03
CA ARG A 241 21.00 21.78 -31.62
C ARG A 241 19.73 22.00 -30.79
N PHE A 242 19.85 22.02 -29.46
CA PHE A 242 18.74 22.25 -28.54
C PHE A 242 18.32 23.73 -28.52
N LEU A 243 19.29 24.64 -28.60
CA LEU A 243 19.05 26.08 -28.76
C LEU A 243 18.29 26.37 -30.06
N GLU A 244 18.74 25.81 -31.19
CA GLU A 244 18.09 26.07 -32.49
C GLU A 244 16.63 25.62 -32.51
N ARG A 245 16.28 24.53 -31.81
CA ARG A 245 14.89 24.08 -31.67
C ARG A 245 14.03 25.08 -30.90
N GLU A 246 14.51 25.58 -29.76
CA GLU A 246 13.79 26.59 -28.99
C GLU A 246 13.69 27.92 -29.73
N LYS A 247 14.78 28.34 -30.37
CA LYS A 247 14.79 29.54 -31.20
C LYS A 247 13.76 29.43 -32.31
N TYR A 248 13.72 28.30 -33.02
CA TYR A 248 12.75 28.04 -34.07
C TYR A 248 11.30 28.03 -33.54
N ALA A 249 11.05 27.38 -32.40
CA ALA A 249 9.73 27.39 -31.77
C ALA A 249 9.26 28.82 -31.48
N CYS A 250 10.10 29.59 -30.78
CA CYS A 250 9.77 30.93 -30.31
C CYS A 250 9.76 31.97 -31.45
N SER A 251 10.47 31.76 -32.56
CA SER A 251 10.48 32.70 -33.69
C SER A 251 9.48 32.34 -34.78
N GLU A 252 9.44 31.09 -35.24
CA GLU A 252 8.65 30.69 -36.41
C GLU A 252 7.29 30.11 -36.00
N LEU A 253 7.27 29.11 -35.11
CA LEU A 253 6.01 28.46 -34.73
C LEU A 253 5.10 29.39 -33.91
N SER A 254 5.67 30.29 -33.11
CA SER A 254 4.90 31.28 -32.33
C SER A 254 4.07 32.24 -33.18
N LYS A 255 4.43 32.45 -34.46
CA LYS A 255 3.66 33.28 -35.41
C LYS A 255 2.28 32.69 -35.71
N THR A 256 2.15 31.37 -35.65
CA THR A 256 0.91 30.65 -35.96
C THR A 256 0.29 29.95 -34.75
N ILE A 257 1.11 29.59 -33.75
CA ILE A 257 0.69 28.87 -32.54
C ILE A 257 0.79 29.82 -31.35
N SER A 258 -0.34 30.44 -30.98
CA SER A 258 -0.39 31.46 -29.93
C SER A 258 -0.02 30.95 -28.53
N TYR A 259 0.03 29.63 -28.32
CA TYR A 259 0.45 29.01 -27.07
C TYR A 259 1.98 29.02 -26.87
N ILE A 260 2.76 29.30 -27.93
CA ILE A 260 4.22 29.38 -27.84
C ILE A 260 4.63 30.83 -27.55
N PRO A 261 5.51 31.09 -26.56
CA PRO A 261 6.10 32.40 -26.33
C PRO A 261 6.77 32.97 -27.58
N PRO A 262 6.56 34.25 -27.91
CA PRO A 262 7.33 34.89 -28.97
C PRO A 262 8.79 35.11 -28.54
N LEU A 263 9.70 35.06 -29.50
CA LEU A 263 11.11 35.40 -29.29
C LEU A 263 11.28 36.92 -29.18
N LEU A 264 11.85 37.41 -28.08
CA LEU A 264 12.20 38.84 -27.92
C LEU A 264 13.57 39.14 -28.50
N GLU A 265 14.54 38.27 -28.23
CA GLU A 265 15.93 38.40 -28.67
C GLU A 265 16.61 37.03 -28.68
N SER A 266 17.62 36.85 -29.54
CA SER A 266 18.49 35.66 -29.51
C SER A 266 19.91 36.05 -29.85
N GLY A 267 20.88 35.34 -29.27
CA GLY A 267 22.29 35.41 -29.65
C GLY A 267 22.83 34.05 -30.11
N GLU A 268 24.15 33.91 -30.14
CA GLU A 268 24.81 32.66 -30.55
C GLU A 268 24.57 31.49 -29.59
N ASN A 269 24.32 31.76 -28.31
CA ASN A 269 24.14 30.76 -27.27
C ASN A 269 22.93 31.02 -26.34
N TYR A 270 22.03 31.95 -26.66
CA TYR A 270 20.91 32.28 -25.79
C TYR A 270 19.65 32.70 -26.56
N ILE A 271 18.51 32.60 -25.86
CA ILE A 271 17.24 33.25 -26.24
C ILE A 271 16.69 34.03 -25.06
N ILE A 272 15.90 35.06 -25.36
CA ILE A 272 15.12 35.84 -24.40
C ILE A 272 13.66 35.76 -24.84
N ILE A 273 12.79 35.33 -23.93
CA ILE A 273 11.33 35.23 -24.12
C ILE A 273 10.60 36.03 -23.03
N PRO A 274 9.31 36.39 -23.23
CA PRO A 274 8.54 37.08 -22.21
C PRO A 274 8.43 36.26 -20.92
N TYR A 275 8.41 36.96 -19.79
CA TYR A 275 8.12 36.34 -18.50
C TYR A 275 6.62 36.26 -18.27
N TYR A 276 6.11 35.03 -18.16
CA TYR A 276 4.73 34.76 -17.74
C TYR A 276 4.77 34.40 -16.24
N GLY A 277 4.16 35.25 -15.41
CA GLY A 277 4.27 35.17 -13.94
C GLY A 277 3.91 33.81 -13.31
N GLU A 278 4.34 33.59 -12.07
CA GLU A 278 4.30 32.32 -11.31
C GLU A 278 2.89 31.80 -10.93
N ALA A 279 1.83 32.00 -11.71
CA ALA A 279 0.47 31.57 -11.33
C ALA A 279 0.33 30.05 -11.12
N LEU A 280 1.15 29.24 -11.83
CA LEU A 280 1.14 27.77 -11.73
C LEU A 280 2.15 27.20 -10.73
N GLN A 281 3.09 28.00 -10.20
CA GLN A 281 4.24 27.47 -9.43
C GLN A 281 4.07 27.52 -7.90
N LYS A 282 3.03 28.19 -7.37
CA LYS A 282 2.90 28.41 -5.91
C LYS A 282 1.97 27.43 -5.19
N ASN A 283 1.11 26.70 -5.91
CA ASN A 283 0.11 25.81 -5.31
C ASN A 283 -0.32 24.71 -6.29
N GLU A 284 -0.09 23.45 -5.93
CA GLU A 284 -0.52 22.26 -6.69
C GLU A 284 -2.02 22.27 -7.02
N LYS A 285 -2.88 22.69 -6.08
CA LYS A 285 -4.34 22.80 -6.30
C LYS A 285 -4.67 23.85 -7.37
N ALA A 286 -3.96 24.98 -7.36
CA ALA A 286 -4.13 26.02 -8.37
C ALA A 286 -3.66 25.54 -9.76
N LYS A 287 -2.56 24.78 -9.80
CA LYS A 287 -2.04 24.17 -11.03
C LYS A 287 -3.05 23.20 -11.65
N LYS A 288 -3.61 22.28 -10.84
CA LYS A 288 -4.69 21.38 -11.30
C LYS A 288 -5.89 22.13 -11.87
N MET A 289 -6.37 23.14 -11.14
CA MET A 289 -7.53 23.93 -11.55
C MET A 289 -7.30 24.67 -12.86
N ILE A 290 -6.16 25.35 -13.02
CA ILE A 290 -5.84 26.11 -14.23
C ILE A 290 -5.68 25.16 -15.43
N LEU A 291 -4.90 24.08 -15.31
CA LEU A 291 -4.70 23.15 -16.42
C LEU A 291 -6.00 22.48 -16.85
N THR A 292 -6.86 22.10 -15.91
CA THR A 292 -8.19 21.52 -16.20
C THR A 292 -9.12 22.54 -16.88
N ASN A 293 -9.14 23.79 -16.41
CA ASN A 293 -9.97 24.84 -17.01
C ASN A 293 -9.50 25.22 -18.44
N HIS A 294 -8.21 25.05 -18.73
CA HIS A 294 -7.62 25.34 -20.03
C HIS A 294 -7.33 24.08 -20.87
N ILE A 295 -7.93 22.94 -20.54
CA ILE A 295 -7.65 21.64 -21.19
C ILE A 295 -7.92 21.65 -22.70
N VAL A 296 -8.95 22.37 -23.15
CA VAL A 296 -9.24 22.56 -24.58
C VAL A 296 -8.13 23.38 -25.25
N GLY A 297 -7.53 24.35 -24.55
CA GLY A 297 -6.38 25.10 -25.05
C GLY A 297 -5.13 24.23 -25.20
N ILE A 298 -4.90 23.34 -24.23
CA ILE A 298 -3.81 22.34 -24.27
C ILE A 298 -4.01 21.38 -25.46
N ALA A 299 -5.24 20.87 -25.63
CA ALA A 299 -5.58 20.02 -26.76
C ALA A 299 -5.36 20.71 -28.11
N ASN A 300 -5.77 21.98 -28.23
CA ASN A 300 -5.52 22.78 -29.43
C ASN A 300 -4.03 23.03 -29.68
N PHE A 301 -3.23 23.23 -28.63
CA PHE A 301 -1.79 23.35 -28.76
C PHE A 301 -1.18 22.08 -29.36
N PHE A 302 -1.50 20.90 -28.82
CA PHE A 302 -1.06 19.61 -29.40
C PHE A 302 -1.47 19.48 -30.87
N LYS A 303 -2.73 19.80 -31.18
CA LYS A 303 -3.25 19.73 -32.55
C LYS A 303 -2.52 20.66 -33.50
N GLN A 304 -2.32 21.92 -33.11
CA GLN A 304 -1.61 22.92 -33.91
C GLN A 304 -0.14 22.54 -34.13
N LEU A 305 0.51 21.94 -33.14
CA LEU A 305 1.89 21.46 -33.27
C LEU A 305 1.97 20.30 -34.29
N TYR A 306 1.06 19.32 -34.17
CA TYR A 306 0.92 18.22 -35.12
C TYR A 306 0.60 18.72 -36.54
N GLU A 307 -0.33 19.66 -36.67
CA GLU A 307 -0.70 20.28 -37.95
C GLU A 307 0.50 20.97 -38.61
N ALA A 308 1.30 21.69 -37.82
CA ALA A 308 2.56 22.30 -38.27
C ALA A 308 3.66 21.29 -38.63
N GLY A 309 3.47 19.99 -38.34
CA GLY A 309 4.42 18.93 -38.70
C GLY A 309 5.46 18.62 -37.64
N TYR A 310 5.19 18.98 -36.39
CA TYR A 310 6.12 18.83 -35.26
C TYR A 310 5.50 18.07 -34.10
N TYR A 311 6.36 17.58 -33.20
CA TYR A 311 6.03 17.02 -31.88
C TYR A 311 7.11 17.39 -30.87
N ASN A 312 6.78 17.38 -29.59
CA ASN A 312 7.71 17.59 -28.49
C ASN A 312 7.62 16.40 -27.50
N PRO A 313 8.57 15.46 -27.52
CA PRO A 313 8.52 14.25 -26.70
C PRO A 313 8.69 14.53 -25.20
N ASP A 314 8.97 15.77 -24.79
CA ASP A 314 9.13 16.16 -23.38
C ASP A 314 7.92 16.93 -22.83
N ILE A 315 6.75 16.80 -23.46
CA ILE A 315 5.58 17.62 -23.12
C ILE A 315 4.79 17.06 -21.92
N HIS A 316 4.90 17.73 -20.79
CA HIS A 316 4.22 17.35 -19.54
C HIS A 316 3.61 18.58 -18.84
N PRO A 317 2.74 18.40 -17.83
CA PRO A 317 2.08 19.52 -17.12
C PRO A 317 3.01 20.59 -16.50
N GLY A 318 4.30 20.27 -16.33
CA GLY A 318 5.30 21.20 -15.82
C GLY A 318 5.78 22.20 -16.87
N GLN A 319 5.56 21.93 -18.15
CA GLN A 319 5.96 22.76 -19.28
C GLN A 319 4.89 23.78 -19.69
N PHE A 320 3.91 24.02 -18.83
CA PHE A 320 2.89 25.04 -19.05
C PHE A 320 2.98 26.13 -17.97
N VAL A 321 2.89 27.37 -18.41
CA VAL A 321 2.80 28.58 -17.58
C VAL A 321 1.49 29.31 -17.86
N PHE A 322 0.98 30.10 -16.91
CA PHE A 322 -0.28 30.82 -17.06
C PHE A 322 -0.15 32.26 -16.58
N SER A 323 -0.70 33.19 -17.38
CA SER A 323 -0.88 34.59 -17.04
C SER A 323 -2.35 34.96 -17.19
N LYS A 324 -2.87 35.82 -16.30
CA LYS A 324 -4.24 36.34 -16.42
C LYS A 324 -4.45 37.17 -17.70
N ILE A 325 -3.39 37.78 -18.21
CA ILE A 325 -3.43 38.67 -19.38
C ILE A 325 -3.21 37.87 -20.67
N GLU A 326 -2.17 37.04 -20.68
CA GLU A 326 -1.69 36.35 -21.89
C GLU A 326 -2.23 34.91 -22.03
N GLY A 327 -2.92 34.41 -21.01
CA GLY A 327 -3.45 33.05 -20.96
C GLY A 327 -2.36 31.99 -20.74
N LEU A 328 -2.65 30.79 -21.25
CA LEU A 328 -1.79 29.61 -21.13
C LEU A 328 -0.66 29.66 -22.18
N LYS A 329 0.57 29.33 -21.77
CA LYS A 329 1.72 29.19 -22.67
C LYS A 329 2.48 27.90 -22.40
N ALA A 330 2.93 27.24 -23.47
CA ALA A 330 3.85 26.11 -23.40
C ALA A 330 5.30 26.61 -23.46
N ILE A 331 6.17 26.06 -22.63
CA ILE A 331 7.59 26.42 -22.54
C ILE A 331 8.45 25.16 -22.75
N ASP A 332 9.75 25.36 -22.92
CA ASP A 332 10.75 24.30 -23.06
C ASP A 332 10.58 23.41 -24.30
N PHE A 333 11.14 23.89 -25.42
CA PHE A 333 11.06 23.24 -26.72
C PHE A 333 12.38 22.55 -27.11
N GLU A 334 13.23 22.22 -26.13
CA GLU A 334 14.56 21.66 -26.41
C GLU A 334 14.49 20.31 -27.17
N TYR A 335 13.42 19.54 -26.98
CA TYR A 335 13.20 18.28 -27.69
C TYR A 335 12.26 18.38 -28.89
N LEU A 336 11.82 19.59 -29.28
CA LEU A 336 10.96 19.79 -30.45
C LEU A 336 11.60 19.22 -31.72
N GLN A 337 10.86 18.36 -32.42
CA GLN A 337 11.34 17.66 -33.61
C GLN A 337 10.26 17.64 -34.69
N SER A 338 10.69 17.69 -35.95
CA SER A 338 9.80 17.47 -37.09
C SER A 338 9.57 15.98 -37.30
N TYR A 339 8.40 15.61 -37.82
CA TYR A 339 8.17 14.22 -38.23
C TYR A 339 9.02 13.84 -39.45
N GLU A 340 9.70 12.69 -39.40
CA GLU A 340 10.24 12.06 -40.61
C GLU A 340 9.09 11.54 -41.50
N LYS A 341 8.11 10.88 -40.87
CA LYS A 341 6.83 10.50 -41.46
C LYS A 341 5.73 10.94 -40.51
N LYS A 342 4.95 11.95 -40.90
CA LYS A 342 3.84 12.47 -40.09
C LYS A 342 2.73 11.41 -40.00
N PRO A 343 2.19 11.10 -38.80
CA PRO A 343 1.04 10.21 -38.65
C PRO A 343 -0.17 10.72 -39.42
N ASP A 344 -1.03 9.81 -39.91
CA ASP A 344 -2.17 10.15 -40.77
C ASP A 344 -3.27 10.91 -40.00
N SER A 345 -3.31 10.76 -38.68
CA SER A 345 -4.27 11.45 -37.82
C SER A 345 -3.61 12.11 -36.60
N PHE A 346 -4.24 13.16 -36.09
CA PHE A 346 -3.80 13.86 -34.88
C PHE A 346 -3.77 12.93 -33.64
N ILE A 347 -4.70 11.97 -33.55
CA ILE A 347 -4.75 11.06 -32.39
C ILE A 347 -3.53 10.12 -32.35
N GLU A 348 -2.87 9.91 -33.48
CA GLU A 348 -1.65 9.11 -33.64
C GLU A 348 -0.37 9.94 -33.51
N SER A 349 -0.46 11.22 -33.12
CA SER A 349 0.73 12.04 -32.89
C SER A 349 1.62 11.41 -31.80
N TYR A 350 2.94 11.57 -31.94
CA TYR A 350 3.90 11.04 -30.96
C TYR A 350 3.75 11.67 -29.56
N ASP A 351 3.21 12.88 -29.46
CA ASP A 351 2.87 13.51 -28.17
C ASP A 351 1.73 12.76 -27.46
N ILE A 352 0.85 12.09 -28.22
CA ILE A 352 -0.35 11.43 -27.72
C ILE A 352 -0.14 9.93 -27.53
N GLN A 353 0.43 9.22 -28.51
CA GLN A 353 0.63 7.76 -28.49
C GLN A 353 2.05 7.33 -28.11
N GLY A 354 2.97 8.28 -28.00
CA GLY A 354 4.40 8.00 -27.89
C GLY A 354 5.05 7.75 -29.26
N TYR A 355 6.38 7.77 -29.27
CA TYR A 355 7.18 7.49 -30.47
C TYR A 355 7.35 5.98 -30.71
N PRO A 356 7.59 5.54 -31.97
CA PRO A 356 7.78 4.13 -32.29
C PRO A 356 9.06 3.53 -31.67
N LYS A 357 9.15 2.21 -31.58
CA LYS A 357 10.28 1.51 -30.93
C LYS A 357 11.64 1.79 -31.59
N ASP A 358 11.66 1.96 -32.91
CA ASP A 358 12.83 2.29 -33.71
C ASP A 358 13.10 3.79 -33.82
N PHE A 359 12.48 4.61 -32.95
CA PHE A 359 12.67 6.06 -32.95
C PHE A 359 14.13 6.47 -32.77
N LYS A 360 14.64 7.22 -33.75
CA LYS A 360 16.03 7.68 -33.86
C LYS A 360 16.27 9.12 -33.39
N GLY A 361 15.22 9.84 -33.02
CA GLY A 361 15.31 11.22 -32.54
C GLY A 361 15.87 11.35 -31.12
N ASP A 362 16.15 12.59 -30.70
CA ASP A 362 16.58 12.88 -29.33
C ASP A 362 15.42 12.59 -28.35
N LYS A 363 15.70 11.93 -27.23
CA LYS A 363 14.73 11.57 -26.18
C LYS A 363 15.13 12.21 -24.84
N PRO A 364 14.19 12.57 -23.96
CA PRO A 364 14.50 12.92 -22.58
C PRO A 364 15.10 11.73 -21.81
N ASN A 365 16.20 11.95 -21.10
CA ASN A 365 17.01 10.89 -20.48
C ASN A 365 16.65 10.60 -19.00
N TYR A 366 15.44 10.97 -18.54
CA TYR A 366 15.11 11.00 -17.10
C TYR A 366 14.50 9.69 -16.56
N THR A 367 13.93 8.86 -17.41
CA THR A 367 13.31 7.56 -17.07
C THR A 367 13.51 6.60 -18.25
N GLY A 368 13.67 5.30 -18.00
CA GLY A 368 13.88 4.27 -19.05
C GLY A 368 12.72 4.14 -20.06
N GLU A 369 12.57 2.97 -20.68
CA GLU A 369 11.69 2.70 -21.86
C GLU A 369 10.21 3.16 -21.76
N ASN A 370 9.71 3.63 -20.60
CA ASN A 370 8.29 3.98 -20.33
C ASN A 370 8.03 5.49 -20.09
N LEU A 371 8.82 6.39 -20.68
CA LEU A 371 8.66 7.85 -20.47
C LEU A 371 7.25 8.38 -20.81
N HIS A 372 6.65 7.91 -21.91
CA HIS A 372 5.31 8.33 -22.34
C HIS A 372 4.23 7.92 -21.34
N GLU A 373 4.27 6.69 -20.84
CA GLU A 373 3.34 6.19 -19.81
C GLU A 373 3.41 7.08 -18.56
N TRP A 374 4.63 7.44 -18.14
CA TRP A 374 4.82 8.33 -16.99
C TRP A 374 4.25 9.74 -17.23
N TYR A 375 4.42 10.30 -18.42
CA TYR A 375 3.79 11.57 -18.77
C TYR A 375 2.27 11.49 -18.82
N ASN A 376 1.73 10.39 -19.34
CA ASN A 376 0.30 10.15 -19.34
C ASN A 376 -0.27 10.12 -17.91
N ASP A 377 0.42 9.47 -16.97
CA ASP A 377 0.05 9.45 -15.55
C ASP A 377 0.11 10.85 -14.92
N LEU A 378 1.11 11.66 -15.26
CA LEU A 378 1.16 13.06 -14.83
C LEU A 378 -0.04 13.86 -15.37
N TRP A 379 -0.41 13.69 -16.63
CA TRP A 379 -1.59 14.36 -17.19
C TRP A 379 -2.88 13.98 -16.45
N ILE A 380 -3.06 12.69 -16.13
CA ILE A 380 -4.18 12.20 -15.32
C ILE A 380 -4.14 12.82 -13.92
N GLN A 381 -2.97 12.84 -13.27
CA GLN A 381 -2.81 13.40 -11.93
C GLN A 381 -3.22 14.89 -11.85
N TYR A 382 -2.86 15.66 -12.88
CA TYR A 382 -3.06 17.11 -12.88
C TYR A 382 -4.41 17.55 -13.46
N THR A 383 -4.96 16.81 -14.42
CA THR A 383 -6.14 17.23 -15.18
C THR A 383 -7.31 16.25 -15.12
N GLY A 384 -7.07 15.02 -14.67
CA GLY A 384 -8.00 13.90 -14.78
C GLY A 384 -8.08 13.29 -16.18
N TYR A 385 -7.47 13.91 -17.19
CA TYR A 385 -7.44 13.41 -18.56
C TYR A 385 -6.11 12.74 -18.88
N ASN A 386 -6.17 11.60 -19.56
CA ASN A 386 -5.03 11.05 -20.27
C ASN A 386 -4.81 11.78 -21.61
N LEU A 387 -3.64 11.64 -22.22
CA LEU A 387 -3.27 12.36 -23.45
C LEU A 387 -4.26 12.13 -24.62
N GLU A 388 -4.70 10.88 -24.81
CA GLU A 388 -5.67 10.53 -25.85
C GLU A 388 -7.02 11.23 -25.63
N GLN A 389 -7.49 11.30 -24.38
CA GLN A 389 -8.73 11.98 -24.04
C GLN A 389 -8.60 13.49 -24.25
N ILE A 390 -7.46 14.10 -23.94
CA ILE A 390 -7.18 15.51 -24.24
C ILE A 390 -7.29 15.76 -25.75
N ALA A 391 -6.61 14.94 -26.56
CA ALA A 391 -6.67 15.06 -28.02
C ALA A 391 -8.11 14.93 -28.56
N ASN A 392 -8.89 13.98 -28.02
CA ASN A 392 -10.29 13.77 -28.38
C ASN A 392 -11.23 14.95 -28.11
N LEU A 393 -10.82 15.95 -27.32
CA LEU A 393 -11.62 17.17 -27.11
C LEU A 393 -11.73 18.03 -28.37
N VAL A 394 -10.72 17.99 -29.26
CA VAL A 394 -10.59 18.93 -30.39
C VAL A 394 -10.50 18.26 -31.76
N VAL A 395 -10.80 16.96 -31.87
CA VAL A 395 -10.79 16.21 -33.15
C VAL A 395 -11.69 16.88 -34.19
N ARG A 396 -12.93 17.28 -33.81
CA ARG A 396 -13.87 18.05 -34.66
C ARG A 396 -13.47 19.52 -34.88
N GLY A 397 -12.40 19.99 -34.24
CA GLY A 397 -11.95 21.38 -34.28
C GLY A 397 -12.71 22.30 -33.31
N LYS A 398 -12.35 23.59 -33.34
CA LYS A 398 -13.06 24.64 -32.60
C LYS A 398 -14.40 24.92 -33.26
N TYR A 399 -15.45 25.08 -32.46
CA TYR A 399 -16.74 25.57 -32.95
C TYR A 399 -16.61 27.05 -33.35
N TYR A 400 -17.00 27.37 -34.58
CA TYR A 400 -17.22 28.74 -35.06
C TYR A 400 -18.74 28.93 -35.13
N ASP A 401 -19.22 30.12 -34.75
CA ASP A 401 -20.62 30.44 -34.38
C ASP A 401 -21.65 30.36 -35.52
N ASP A 402 -21.49 29.40 -36.42
CA ASP A 402 -22.14 29.32 -37.73
C ASP A 402 -23.16 28.16 -37.82
N ASP A 403 -23.38 27.36 -36.75
CA ASP A 403 -24.42 26.32 -36.73
C ASP A 403 -25.69 26.80 -35.97
N PRO A 404 -26.79 27.13 -36.69
CA PRO A 404 -28.00 27.66 -36.09
C PRO A 404 -28.68 26.70 -35.11
N GLU A 405 -28.49 25.38 -35.27
CA GLU A 405 -29.09 24.38 -34.38
C GLU A 405 -28.32 24.30 -33.07
N ILE A 406 -26.99 24.33 -33.11
CA ILE A 406 -26.14 24.40 -31.92
C ILE A 406 -26.48 25.67 -31.13
N ASN A 407 -26.60 26.81 -31.81
CA ASN A 407 -26.90 28.09 -31.17
C ASN A 407 -28.26 28.13 -30.48
N LYS A 408 -29.28 27.47 -31.05
CA LYS A 408 -30.59 27.30 -30.39
C LYS A 408 -30.47 26.48 -29.10
N VAL A 409 -29.71 25.38 -29.11
CA VAL A 409 -29.51 24.55 -27.92
C VAL A 409 -28.73 25.30 -26.85
N LEU A 410 -27.67 26.03 -27.23
CA LEU A 410 -26.93 26.91 -26.32
C LEU A 410 -27.83 28.02 -25.75
N GLY A 411 -28.73 28.58 -26.55
CA GLY A 411 -29.75 29.54 -26.11
C GLY A 411 -30.67 28.97 -25.03
N LEU A 412 -31.15 27.73 -25.20
CA LEU A 412 -31.97 27.04 -24.19
C LEU A 412 -31.20 26.74 -22.90
N LEU A 413 -29.94 26.33 -23.01
CA LEU A 413 -29.05 26.13 -21.86
C LEU A 413 -28.81 27.44 -21.09
N ASN A 414 -28.64 28.55 -21.81
CA ASN A 414 -28.53 29.88 -21.21
C ASN A 414 -29.84 30.34 -20.55
N TYR A 415 -30.99 30.08 -21.18
CA TYR A 415 -32.30 30.37 -20.60
C TYR A 415 -32.53 29.61 -19.29
N ALA A 416 -32.11 28.35 -19.21
CA ALA A 416 -32.22 27.55 -17.99
C ALA A 416 -31.40 28.12 -16.81
N LYS A 417 -30.40 28.98 -17.06
CA LYS A 417 -29.62 29.69 -16.01
C LYS A 417 -30.44 30.77 -15.28
N THR A 418 -31.56 31.23 -15.83
CA THR A 418 -32.41 32.29 -15.25
C THR A 418 -33.33 31.81 -14.13
N SER A 419 -33.11 30.59 -13.61
CA SER A 419 -33.99 29.93 -12.65
C SER A 419 -34.02 30.51 -11.24
N GLY A 420 -33.15 31.48 -10.92
CA GLY A 420 -33.19 32.23 -9.65
C GLY A 420 -32.82 31.42 -8.40
N LYS A 421 -32.50 30.12 -8.54
CA LYS A 421 -31.84 29.31 -7.51
C LYS A 421 -30.38 29.16 -7.91
N SER A 422 -29.48 29.37 -6.94
CA SER A 422 -28.02 29.45 -7.09
C SER A 422 -27.39 28.28 -7.86
N TYR A 423 -27.22 28.42 -9.18
CA TYR A 423 -26.35 27.57 -10.00
C TYR A 423 -25.23 28.44 -10.56
N ASP A 424 -24.02 28.30 -10.00
CA ASP A 424 -22.85 29.14 -10.24
C ASP A 424 -22.12 28.82 -11.58
N GLY A 425 -22.91 28.64 -12.65
CA GLY A 425 -22.44 28.27 -14.00
C GLY A 425 -22.40 29.44 -14.99
N SER A 426 -22.43 30.68 -14.50
CA SER A 426 -22.55 31.91 -15.31
C SER A 426 -21.34 32.17 -16.21
N LEU A 427 -20.17 31.63 -15.86
CA LEU A 427 -18.88 31.80 -16.58
C LEU A 427 -18.67 30.81 -17.74
N TYR A 428 -19.52 29.81 -17.94
CA TYR A 428 -19.31 28.72 -18.90
C TYR A 428 -20.39 28.65 -20.01
N GLY A 429 -19.95 28.30 -21.23
CA GLY A 429 -20.80 28.24 -22.42
C GLY A 429 -21.91 27.18 -22.37
N SER A 430 -21.70 26.05 -21.69
CA SER A 430 -22.70 24.97 -21.52
C SER A 430 -23.38 24.94 -20.13
N ALA A 431 -23.21 25.99 -19.33
CA ALA A 431 -23.71 26.08 -17.95
C ALA A 431 -23.03 25.12 -16.95
N TYR A 432 -23.72 24.07 -16.50
CA TYR A 432 -23.31 23.25 -15.36
C TYR A 432 -22.49 22.01 -15.76
N HIS A 433 -22.91 21.25 -16.77
CA HIS A 433 -22.22 20.04 -17.25
C HIS A 433 -21.52 20.30 -18.59
N SER A 434 -20.29 19.80 -18.75
CA SER A 434 -19.66 19.67 -20.07
C SER A 434 -20.43 18.68 -20.93
N LEU A 435 -20.53 18.97 -22.23
CA LEU A 435 -21.35 18.19 -23.16
C LEU A 435 -20.81 18.28 -24.59
N ARG A 436 -21.31 17.38 -25.46
CA ARG A 436 -21.06 17.44 -26.90
C ARG A 436 -22.34 17.79 -27.65
N LEU A 437 -22.24 18.68 -28.64
CA LEU A 437 -23.31 18.98 -29.60
C LEU A 437 -22.78 18.69 -31.00
N LYS A 438 -23.38 17.75 -31.73
CA LYS A 438 -22.89 17.26 -33.04
C LYS A 438 -21.39 16.90 -33.04
N GLY A 439 -20.88 16.43 -31.90
CA GLY A 439 -19.48 16.07 -31.71
C GLY A 439 -18.54 17.20 -31.26
N TYR A 440 -18.96 18.47 -31.35
CA TYR A 440 -18.21 19.60 -30.78
C TYR A 440 -18.32 19.59 -29.26
N TYR A 441 -17.18 19.73 -28.57
CA TYR A 441 -17.11 19.73 -27.12
C TYR A 441 -17.30 21.14 -26.55
N PHE A 442 -18.20 21.27 -25.58
CA PHE A 442 -18.45 22.50 -24.84
C PHE A 442 -18.18 22.27 -23.36
N ARG A 443 -17.29 23.08 -22.78
CA ARG A 443 -16.89 23.01 -21.37
C ARG A 443 -17.95 23.67 -20.48
N GLY A 444 -18.43 22.91 -19.49
CA GLY A 444 -19.27 23.37 -18.39
C GLY A 444 -18.46 23.58 -17.11
N GLN A 445 -19.13 23.62 -15.96
CA GLN A 445 -18.46 23.64 -14.65
C GLN A 445 -17.94 22.25 -14.28
N ARG A 446 -18.81 21.23 -14.35
CA ARG A 446 -18.50 19.82 -14.04
C ARG A 446 -18.11 19.01 -15.27
N GLU A 447 -17.38 17.92 -15.07
CA GLU A 447 -16.98 16.97 -16.12
C GLU A 447 -17.66 15.59 -15.93
N PRO A 448 -18.87 15.39 -16.47
CA PRO A 448 -19.58 14.10 -16.35
C PRO A 448 -18.77 12.89 -16.82
N ASN A 449 -18.02 13.02 -17.92
CA ASN A 449 -17.23 11.93 -18.47
C ASN A 449 -16.10 11.49 -17.53
N LEU A 450 -15.37 12.43 -16.93
CA LEU A 450 -14.33 12.11 -15.94
C LEU A 450 -14.93 11.50 -14.68
N ARG A 451 -16.08 12.03 -14.22
CA ARG A 451 -16.78 11.51 -13.05
C ARG A 451 -17.18 10.05 -13.26
N LEU A 452 -17.82 9.75 -14.39
CA LEU A 452 -18.31 8.41 -14.72
C LEU A 452 -17.19 7.38 -14.93
N GLN A 453 -16.01 7.80 -15.39
CA GLN A 453 -14.86 6.89 -15.56
C GLN A 453 -14.32 6.33 -14.24
N LYS A 454 -14.49 7.06 -13.14
CA LYS A 454 -14.08 6.62 -11.80
C LYS A 454 -15.08 5.67 -11.18
N VAL A 455 -16.32 5.65 -11.67
CA VAL A 455 -17.38 4.80 -11.09
C VAL A 455 -17.08 3.34 -11.43
N PRO A 456 -17.00 2.45 -10.44
CA PRO A 456 -16.71 1.03 -10.64
C PRO A 456 -17.96 0.26 -11.12
N TYR A 457 -18.55 0.71 -12.23
CA TYR A 457 -19.78 0.17 -12.79
C TYR A 457 -19.72 0.10 -14.32
N ASP A 458 -20.09 -1.06 -14.88
CA ASP A 458 -20.22 -1.23 -16.33
C ASP A 458 -21.61 -0.79 -16.79
N PHE A 459 -21.66 0.36 -17.46
CA PHE A 459 -22.87 0.96 -18.01
C PHE A 459 -23.35 0.33 -19.33
N THR A 460 -22.58 -0.61 -19.90
CA THR A 460 -22.91 -1.23 -21.19
C THR A 460 -24.26 -1.97 -21.12
N ASP A 461 -25.15 -1.62 -22.05
CA ASP A 461 -26.49 -2.21 -22.18
C ASP A 461 -27.35 -2.12 -20.89
N LYS A 462 -27.14 -1.05 -20.08
CA LYS A 462 -27.88 -0.82 -18.83
C LYS A 462 -29.05 0.14 -18.97
N VAL A 463 -30.04 0.00 -18.09
CA VAL A 463 -31.10 0.99 -17.86
C VAL A 463 -30.70 1.89 -16.70
N VAL A 464 -30.54 3.19 -16.97
CA VAL A 464 -30.10 4.20 -15.98
C VAL A 464 -31.23 5.19 -15.68
N LEU A 465 -31.55 5.38 -14.40
CA LEU A 465 -32.45 6.45 -13.94
C LEU A 465 -31.63 7.56 -13.28
N ASP A 466 -31.71 8.79 -13.76
CA ASP A 466 -31.01 9.96 -13.22
C ASP A 466 -32.02 10.90 -12.55
N ILE A 467 -32.01 10.95 -11.22
CA ILE A 467 -32.91 11.77 -10.42
C ILE A 467 -32.23 13.10 -10.11
N GLY A 468 -32.87 14.21 -10.46
CA GLY A 468 -32.24 15.53 -10.47
C GLY A 468 -31.27 15.69 -11.64
N CYS A 469 -31.66 15.18 -12.83
CA CYS A 469 -30.75 15.01 -13.96
C CYS A 469 -30.20 16.32 -14.56
N ASN A 470 -30.68 17.48 -14.12
CA ASN A 470 -30.36 18.78 -14.69
C ASN A 470 -30.70 18.78 -16.21
N ALA A 471 -29.82 19.31 -17.07
CA ALA A 471 -29.95 19.21 -18.53
C ALA A 471 -29.56 17.82 -19.10
N GLY A 472 -29.52 16.77 -18.26
CA GLY A 472 -29.24 15.39 -18.65
C GLY A 472 -27.77 15.06 -18.89
N GLY A 473 -26.83 15.88 -18.40
CA GLY A 473 -25.41 15.78 -18.80
C GLY A 473 -24.75 14.43 -18.52
N MET A 474 -25.12 13.73 -17.43
CA MET A 474 -24.61 12.38 -17.14
C MET A 474 -25.13 11.37 -18.18
N LEU A 475 -26.44 11.39 -18.46
CA LEU A 475 -27.08 10.50 -19.42
C LEU A 475 -26.63 10.76 -20.87
N HIS A 476 -26.41 12.01 -21.27
CA HIS A 476 -25.90 12.35 -22.61
C HIS A 476 -24.50 11.79 -22.87
N VAL A 477 -23.64 11.75 -21.86
CA VAL A 477 -22.31 11.11 -21.97
C VAL A 477 -22.42 9.59 -22.08
N LEU A 478 -23.43 8.99 -21.45
CA LEU A 478 -23.67 7.55 -21.48
C LEU A 478 -24.48 7.06 -22.69
N ALA A 479 -25.03 7.97 -23.51
CA ALA A 479 -26.02 7.67 -24.54
C ALA A 479 -25.60 6.56 -25.52
N ASN A 480 -24.31 6.47 -25.86
CA ASN A 480 -23.79 5.45 -26.77
C ASN A 480 -23.40 4.12 -26.09
N LYS A 481 -23.52 4.02 -24.77
CA LYS A 481 -23.16 2.83 -23.97
C LYS A 481 -24.39 2.14 -23.36
N ILE A 482 -25.34 2.94 -22.87
CA ILE A 482 -26.50 2.42 -22.14
C ILE A 482 -27.61 1.95 -23.08
N LYS A 483 -28.39 0.98 -22.62
CA LYS A 483 -29.60 0.52 -23.30
C LYS A 483 -30.67 1.62 -23.32
N MET A 484 -30.87 2.27 -22.18
CA MET A 484 -31.87 3.32 -22.00
C MET A 484 -31.51 4.23 -20.83
N GLY A 485 -31.73 5.54 -20.99
CA GLY A 485 -31.55 6.52 -19.92
C GLY A 485 -32.83 7.30 -19.67
N ILE A 486 -33.22 7.43 -18.41
CA ILE A 486 -34.41 8.20 -17.98
C ILE A 486 -33.93 9.28 -17.03
N GLY A 487 -34.10 10.54 -17.39
CA GLY A 487 -33.79 11.67 -16.52
C GLY A 487 -35.06 12.32 -16.00
N ILE A 488 -35.09 12.64 -14.70
CA ILE A 488 -36.17 13.41 -14.09
C ILE A 488 -35.62 14.63 -13.35
N ASP A 489 -36.29 15.76 -13.48
CA ASP A 489 -35.95 17.01 -12.79
C ASP A 489 -37.22 17.83 -12.53
N TYR A 490 -37.22 18.66 -11.50
CA TYR A 490 -38.35 19.55 -11.20
C TYR A 490 -38.42 20.75 -12.16
N ASP A 491 -37.27 21.24 -12.63
CA ASP A 491 -37.19 22.43 -13.49
C ASP A 491 -37.42 22.06 -14.96
N TYR A 492 -38.61 22.42 -15.46
CA TYR A 492 -38.98 22.18 -16.86
C TYR A 492 -38.04 22.84 -17.87
N ARG A 493 -37.31 23.91 -17.50
CA ARG A 493 -36.34 24.57 -18.40
C ARG A 493 -35.12 23.69 -18.64
N LEU A 494 -34.65 22.99 -17.61
CA LEU A 494 -33.56 22.02 -17.71
C LEU A 494 -34.00 20.80 -18.53
N ILE A 495 -35.24 20.33 -18.35
CA ILE A 495 -35.83 19.25 -19.15
C ILE A 495 -35.97 19.65 -20.63
N ASN A 496 -36.39 20.88 -20.92
CA ASN A 496 -36.45 21.40 -22.28
C ASN A 496 -35.05 21.44 -22.94
N ALA A 497 -34.03 21.89 -22.21
CA ALA A 497 -32.65 21.86 -22.69
C ALA A 497 -32.16 20.41 -22.90
N ALA A 498 -32.43 19.49 -21.98
CA ALA A 498 -32.07 18.08 -22.09
C ALA A 498 -32.67 17.42 -23.35
N ASN A 499 -33.94 17.69 -23.63
CA ASN A 499 -34.63 17.21 -24.83
C ASN A 499 -34.09 17.86 -26.12
N ALA A 500 -33.66 19.12 -26.08
CA ALA A 500 -33.00 19.76 -27.23
C ALA A 500 -31.62 19.15 -27.53
N ILE A 501 -30.82 18.87 -26.48
CA ILE A 501 -29.53 18.15 -26.61
C ILE A 501 -29.76 16.74 -27.14
N LYS A 502 -30.79 16.03 -26.64
CA LYS A 502 -31.18 14.71 -27.13
C LYS A 502 -31.46 14.75 -28.64
N LYS A 503 -32.25 15.73 -29.07
CA LYS A 503 -32.66 15.89 -30.46
C LYS A 503 -31.49 16.18 -31.39
N ILE A 504 -30.61 17.12 -31.03
CA ILE A 504 -29.48 17.51 -31.90
C ILE A 504 -28.42 16.41 -32.01
N ASN A 505 -28.27 15.57 -30.98
CA ASN A 505 -27.32 14.45 -30.98
C ASN A 505 -27.92 13.12 -31.48
N ASN A 506 -29.23 13.06 -31.77
CA ASN A 506 -29.95 11.84 -32.13
C ASN A 506 -29.88 10.72 -31.08
N ASN A 507 -29.89 11.08 -29.78
CA ASN A 507 -29.83 10.14 -28.67
C ASN A 507 -31.22 9.54 -28.35
N ASN A 508 -31.74 8.70 -29.24
CA ASN A 508 -33.14 8.22 -29.16
C ASN A 508 -33.44 7.33 -27.94
N ASN A 509 -32.42 6.75 -27.31
CA ASN A 509 -32.52 5.92 -26.11
C ASN A 509 -32.64 6.71 -24.79
N LEU A 510 -32.62 8.04 -24.83
CA LEU A 510 -32.78 8.89 -23.66
C LEU A 510 -34.20 9.45 -23.57
N SER A 511 -34.74 9.62 -22.37
CA SER A 511 -36.03 10.31 -22.13
C SER A 511 -35.91 11.22 -20.92
N PHE A 512 -36.52 12.40 -20.99
CA PHE A 512 -36.44 13.42 -19.94
C PHE A 512 -37.83 13.92 -19.57
N TYR A 513 -38.16 13.87 -18.29
CA TYR A 513 -39.49 14.22 -17.77
C TYR A 513 -39.38 15.21 -16.63
N ARG A 514 -40.39 16.08 -16.51
CA ARG A 514 -40.58 16.87 -15.30
C ARG A 514 -41.22 15.98 -14.23
N PHE A 515 -40.67 15.96 -13.03
CA PHE A 515 -41.25 15.25 -11.89
C PHE A 515 -40.95 15.98 -10.58
N ASP A 516 -41.97 16.20 -9.76
CA ASP A 516 -41.84 16.81 -8.43
C ASP A 516 -41.74 15.73 -7.34
N LEU A 517 -40.52 15.47 -6.87
CA LEU A 517 -40.23 14.46 -5.85
C LEU A 517 -40.96 14.68 -4.52
N GLU A 518 -41.35 15.92 -4.18
CA GLU A 518 -42.01 16.24 -2.90
C GLU A 518 -43.53 16.15 -2.98
N ASN A 519 -44.11 16.51 -4.13
CA ASN A 519 -45.55 16.68 -4.29
C ASN A 519 -46.24 15.61 -5.15
N GLU A 520 -45.48 14.73 -5.81
CA GLU A 520 -46.01 13.61 -6.60
C GLU A 520 -45.67 12.25 -5.94
N GLU A 521 -46.51 11.24 -6.16
CA GLU A 521 -46.29 9.89 -5.63
C GLU A 521 -45.06 9.22 -6.28
N LEU A 522 -44.05 8.86 -5.49
CA LEU A 522 -42.79 8.29 -5.99
C LEU A 522 -42.99 7.04 -6.87
N ASP A 523 -44.01 6.22 -6.57
CA ASP A 523 -44.34 5.03 -7.35
C ASP A 523 -44.71 5.33 -8.81
N LEU A 524 -45.16 6.55 -9.13
CA LEU A 524 -45.40 6.98 -10.51
C LEU A 524 -44.13 6.97 -11.36
N ILE A 525 -42.93 7.07 -10.76
CA ILE A 525 -41.66 6.99 -11.47
C ILE A 525 -41.53 5.65 -12.21
N LYS A 526 -42.14 4.57 -11.69
CA LYS A 526 -42.14 3.24 -12.33
C LYS A 526 -42.80 3.27 -13.71
N ASN A 527 -43.76 4.17 -13.94
CA ASN A 527 -44.45 4.32 -15.22
C ASN A 527 -43.56 4.96 -16.31
N TYR A 528 -42.49 5.65 -15.92
CA TYR A 528 -41.49 6.16 -16.89
C TYR A 528 -40.49 5.08 -17.31
N ILE A 529 -40.50 3.90 -16.69
CA ILE A 529 -39.60 2.77 -17.00
C ILE A 529 -40.15 1.97 -18.17
N LEU A 530 -39.99 2.50 -19.38
CA LEU A 530 -40.48 1.88 -20.62
C LEU A 530 -39.53 0.79 -21.15
N SER A 531 -38.95 -0.04 -20.26
CA SER A 531 -38.12 -1.18 -20.64
C SER A 531 -38.95 -2.47 -20.63
N LYS A 532 -38.62 -3.44 -21.51
CA LYS A 532 -39.33 -4.73 -21.60
C LYS A 532 -39.38 -5.51 -20.27
N ASP A 533 -38.36 -5.33 -19.42
CA ASP A 533 -38.21 -6.06 -18.16
C ASP A 533 -38.58 -5.20 -16.93
N GLY A 534 -38.98 -3.93 -17.13
CA GLY A 534 -39.38 -2.99 -16.06
C GLY A 534 -38.30 -2.67 -15.01
N LYS A 535 -37.07 -3.13 -15.21
CA LYS A 535 -35.99 -3.08 -14.23
C LYS A 535 -35.03 -1.93 -14.49
N ILE A 536 -34.63 -1.24 -13.42
CA ILE A 536 -33.53 -0.27 -13.42
C ILE A 536 -32.26 -0.99 -12.95
N ASP A 537 -31.17 -0.83 -13.70
CA ASP A 537 -29.89 -1.44 -13.34
C ASP A 537 -29.09 -0.56 -12.37
N ILE A 538 -29.19 0.76 -12.52
CA ILE A 538 -28.57 1.74 -11.63
C ILE A 538 -29.36 3.06 -11.60
N CYS A 539 -29.48 3.64 -10.40
CA CYS A 539 -30.03 4.98 -10.21
C CYS A 539 -28.90 5.97 -9.90
N PHE A 540 -29.04 7.22 -10.34
CA PHE A 540 -28.19 8.34 -9.93
C PHE A 540 -29.01 9.26 -9.03
N LEU A 541 -28.42 9.65 -7.90
CA LEU A 541 -28.97 10.63 -6.96
C LEU A 541 -27.84 11.56 -6.53
N LEU A 542 -27.51 12.52 -7.40
CA LEU A 542 -26.30 13.33 -7.29
C LEU A 542 -26.62 14.71 -6.72
N SER A 543 -26.25 14.98 -5.47
CA SER A 543 -26.48 16.27 -4.80
C SER A 543 -27.94 16.71 -4.75
N VAL A 544 -28.87 15.77 -4.55
CA VAL A 544 -30.32 16.04 -4.52
C VAL A 544 -30.86 16.23 -3.10
N CYS A 545 -30.34 15.51 -2.10
CA CYS A 545 -30.98 15.39 -0.78
C CYS A 545 -31.24 16.73 -0.07
N MET A 546 -30.32 17.71 -0.18
CA MET A 546 -30.53 19.03 0.42
C MET A 546 -31.61 19.90 -0.23
N TRP A 547 -32.16 19.51 -1.38
CA TRP A 547 -33.17 20.28 -2.10
C TRP A 547 -34.61 19.83 -1.80
N ILE A 548 -34.78 18.70 -1.09
CA ILE A 548 -36.09 18.08 -0.83
C ILE A 548 -36.18 17.62 0.63
N LYS A 549 -37.38 17.70 1.22
CA LYS A 549 -37.60 17.31 2.62
C LYS A 549 -37.76 15.80 2.81
N ASN A 550 -38.32 15.10 1.81
CA ASN A 550 -38.59 13.67 1.83
C ASN A 550 -37.44 12.81 1.26
N TRP A 551 -36.18 13.29 1.33
CA TRP A 551 -35.05 12.62 0.70
C TRP A 551 -34.82 11.18 1.22
N LYS A 552 -35.18 10.87 2.48
CA LYS A 552 -35.09 9.51 3.03
C LYS A 552 -36.04 8.56 2.32
N ASP A 553 -37.27 9.01 2.05
CA ASP A 553 -38.26 8.24 1.29
C ASP A 553 -37.80 8.03 -0.15
N VAL A 554 -37.14 9.03 -0.75
CA VAL A 554 -36.54 8.90 -2.09
C VAL A 554 -35.40 7.87 -2.09
N VAL A 555 -34.52 7.87 -1.09
CA VAL A 555 -33.43 6.86 -0.97
C VAL A 555 -34.02 5.45 -0.83
N ALA A 556 -35.03 5.28 0.04
CA ALA A 556 -35.70 3.99 0.22
C ALA A 556 -36.42 3.53 -1.07
N PHE A 557 -37.10 4.45 -1.76
CA PHE A 557 -37.75 4.18 -3.04
C PHE A 557 -36.72 3.73 -4.10
N VAL A 558 -35.62 4.46 -4.24
CA VAL A 558 -34.53 4.12 -5.18
C VAL A 558 -33.95 2.73 -4.89
N ALA A 559 -33.74 2.39 -3.61
CA ALA A 559 -33.27 1.06 -3.22
C ALA A 559 -34.28 -0.06 -3.52
N SER A 560 -35.58 0.26 -3.56
CA SER A 560 -36.64 -0.70 -3.89
C SER A 560 -36.70 -1.06 -5.39
N ILE A 561 -36.22 -0.18 -6.27
CA ILE A 561 -36.32 -0.34 -7.74
C ILE A 561 -34.99 -0.65 -8.42
N SER A 562 -33.86 -0.47 -7.72
CA SER A 562 -32.51 -0.72 -8.24
C SER A 562 -31.59 -1.31 -7.17
N ASN A 563 -30.78 -2.29 -7.57
CA ASN A 563 -29.73 -2.85 -6.71
C ASN A 563 -28.45 -2.00 -6.70
N SER A 564 -28.39 -0.92 -7.47
CA SER A 564 -27.20 -0.06 -7.57
C SER A 564 -27.59 1.40 -7.59
N LEU A 565 -26.80 2.21 -6.89
CA LEU A 565 -27.01 3.65 -6.75
C LEU A 565 -25.66 4.36 -6.83
N LEU A 566 -25.57 5.36 -7.70
CA LEU A 566 -24.51 6.36 -7.66
C LEU A 566 -25.04 7.58 -6.91
N PHE A 567 -24.47 7.87 -5.74
CA PHE A 567 -24.94 8.90 -4.83
C PHE A 567 -23.86 9.98 -4.66
N GLU A 568 -24.24 11.25 -4.64
CA GLU A 568 -23.32 12.34 -4.27
C GLU A 568 -23.86 13.07 -3.05
N THR A 569 -23.05 13.13 -1.98
CA THR A 569 -23.42 13.81 -0.75
C THR A 569 -23.49 15.32 -0.95
N ASN A 570 -24.33 16.00 -0.18
CA ASN A 570 -24.41 17.46 -0.19
C ASN A 570 -24.85 18.02 1.18
N GLY A 571 -24.56 19.30 1.43
CA GLY A 571 -24.86 19.97 2.71
C GLY A 571 -23.69 19.98 3.69
N THR A 572 -24.00 20.26 4.96
CA THR A 572 -23.02 20.31 6.06
C THR A 572 -22.48 18.92 6.38
N GLN A 573 -21.35 18.84 7.09
CA GLN A 573 -20.76 17.55 7.51
C GLN A 573 -21.77 16.66 8.24
N GLN A 574 -22.59 17.24 9.12
CA GLN A 574 -23.63 16.50 9.83
C GLN A 574 -24.72 15.96 8.89
N GLN A 575 -25.17 16.76 7.93
CA GLN A 575 -26.16 16.32 6.93
C GLN A 575 -25.62 15.19 6.03
N GLN A 576 -24.33 15.24 5.70
CA GLN A 576 -23.69 14.16 4.95
C GLN A 576 -23.55 12.87 5.78
N LEU A 577 -23.31 12.97 7.10
CA LEU A 577 -23.35 11.81 8.00
C LEU A 577 -24.75 11.20 8.06
N GLU A 578 -25.80 12.02 8.16
CA GLU A 578 -27.18 11.53 8.12
C GLU A 578 -27.52 10.83 6.81
N GLN A 579 -27.03 11.35 5.67
CA GLN A 579 -27.18 10.69 4.37
C GLN A 579 -26.46 9.33 4.34
N MET A 580 -25.28 9.23 4.93
CA MET A 580 -24.54 7.96 5.05
C MET A 580 -25.29 6.93 5.89
N GLU A 581 -25.79 7.32 7.05
CA GLU A 581 -26.58 6.43 7.92
C GLU A 581 -27.83 5.90 7.19
N GLU A 582 -28.47 6.73 6.36
CA GLU A 582 -29.62 6.29 5.59
C GLU A 582 -29.25 5.35 4.44
N LEU A 583 -28.12 5.58 3.75
CA LEU A 583 -27.62 4.67 2.72
C LEU A 583 -27.26 3.30 3.32
N GLU A 584 -26.67 3.26 4.51
CA GLU A 584 -26.28 2.01 5.21
C GLU A 584 -27.50 1.16 5.62
N LYS A 585 -28.68 1.76 5.81
CA LYS A 585 -29.93 1.01 6.02
C LYS A 585 -30.44 0.32 4.76
N ASN A 586 -30.14 0.89 3.59
CA ASN A 586 -30.74 0.51 2.32
C ASN A 586 -29.78 -0.29 1.39
N TYR A 587 -28.47 -0.19 1.61
CA TYR A 587 -27.43 -0.85 0.81
C TYR A 587 -26.42 -1.60 1.67
N ASN A 588 -26.07 -2.84 1.28
CA ASN A 588 -25.09 -3.65 2.00
C ASN A 588 -23.63 -3.42 1.59
N TYR A 589 -23.40 -2.67 0.52
CA TYR A 589 -22.09 -2.25 0.04
C TYR A 589 -22.11 -0.77 -0.32
N ILE A 590 -21.16 -0.01 0.22
CA ILE A 590 -20.93 1.40 -0.10
C ILE A 590 -19.43 1.58 -0.33
N GLU A 591 -19.08 2.03 -1.53
CA GLU A 591 -17.72 2.37 -1.93
C GLU A 591 -17.61 3.89 -2.12
N VAL A 592 -16.60 4.49 -1.51
CA VAL A 592 -16.28 5.89 -1.79
C VAL A 592 -15.53 5.94 -3.11
N VAL A 593 -16.16 6.54 -4.12
CA VAL A 593 -15.56 6.75 -5.45
C VAL A 593 -14.66 7.98 -5.44
N GLU A 594 -15.10 9.06 -4.79
CA GLU A 594 -14.29 10.26 -4.55
C GLU A 594 -14.60 10.85 -3.17
N GLU A 595 -13.56 11.14 -2.38
CA GLU A 595 -13.66 11.80 -1.07
C GLU A 595 -13.90 13.31 -1.17
N GLU A 596 -13.49 13.93 -2.29
CA GLU A 596 -13.65 15.35 -2.56
C GLU A 596 -14.08 15.58 -4.00
N SER A 597 -14.82 16.67 -4.21
CA SER A 597 -15.30 17.08 -5.52
C SER A 597 -14.22 17.83 -6.29
N ASN A 598 -13.44 17.09 -7.07
CA ASN A 598 -12.29 17.64 -7.83
C ASN A 598 -12.70 18.53 -9.02
N ASP A 599 -13.94 18.42 -9.51
CA ASP A 599 -14.45 19.14 -10.66
C ASP A 599 -15.42 20.29 -10.30
N ASP A 600 -15.56 20.61 -9.00
CA ASP A 600 -16.28 21.79 -8.53
C ASP A 600 -15.57 22.50 -7.38
N PRO A 601 -14.80 23.55 -7.70
CA PRO A 601 -14.08 24.34 -6.71
C PRO A 601 -14.98 24.98 -5.65
N GLY A 602 -16.27 25.21 -5.96
CA GLY A 602 -17.21 25.86 -5.04
C GLY A 602 -17.77 24.93 -3.97
N GLN A 603 -17.68 23.61 -4.16
CA GLN A 603 -18.27 22.60 -3.27
C GLN A 603 -17.34 21.38 -3.10
N PRO A 604 -16.10 21.56 -2.60
CA PRO A 604 -15.09 20.51 -2.59
C PRO A 604 -15.41 19.34 -1.64
N ASN A 605 -16.24 19.57 -0.62
CA ASN A 605 -16.50 18.59 0.44
C ASN A 605 -17.62 17.58 0.10
N ARG A 606 -18.04 17.51 -1.17
CA ARG A 606 -19.02 16.51 -1.61
C ARG A 606 -18.31 15.22 -1.96
N ARG A 607 -18.86 14.10 -1.51
CA ARG A 607 -18.33 12.76 -1.76
C ARG A 607 -19.17 12.04 -2.78
N LEU A 608 -18.53 11.36 -3.72
CA LEU A 608 -19.19 10.48 -4.67
C LEU A 608 -19.12 9.05 -4.14
N LEU A 609 -20.26 8.39 -4.05
CA LEU A 609 -20.43 7.07 -3.47
C LEU A 609 -21.08 6.14 -4.48
N PHE A 610 -20.60 4.91 -4.53
CA PHE A 610 -21.23 3.83 -5.26
C PHE A 610 -21.82 2.83 -4.26
N CYS A 611 -23.13 2.71 -4.24
CA CYS A 611 -23.88 1.85 -3.34
C CYS A 611 -24.45 0.66 -4.12
N LYS A 612 -24.42 -0.53 -3.53
CA LYS A 612 -24.91 -1.76 -4.16
C LYS A 612 -25.53 -2.70 -3.15
N ASN A 613 -26.56 -3.41 -3.60
CA ASN A 613 -27.12 -4.59 -2.94
C ASN A 613 -26.60 -5.84 -3.66
N GLU A 614 -25.49 -6.41 -3.17
CA GLU A 614 -24.92 -7.61 -3.77
C GLU A 614 -25.73 -8.86 -3.39
N ARG A 615 -26.25 -9.57 -4.40
CA ARG A 615 -26.60 -10.99 -4.24
C ARG A 615 -25.31 -11.83 -4.27
N ASN A 616 -24.79 -12.14 -3.08
CA ASN A 616 -23.79 -13.18 -2.72
C ASN A 616 -22.53 -13.33 -3.60
N LYS A 617 -21.42 -12.70 -3.22
CA LYS A 617 -20.05 -13.27 -3.21
C LYS A 617 -19.12 -12.43 -2.32
N ASN A 618 -18.84 -12.92 -1.11
CA ASN A 618 -18.04 -12.19 -0.12
C ASN A 618 -16.54 -12.44 -0.33
N TYR A 619 -15.79 -11.50 -0.91
CA TYR A 619 -14.34 -11.67 -1.11
C TYR A 619 -13.55 -11.58 0.20
N ILE A 620 -12.74 -12.59 0.48
CA ILE A 620 -11.82 -12.63 1.62
C ILE A 620 -10.40 -12.89 1.13
N VAL A 621 -9.44 -12.36 1.86
CA VAL A 621 -8.02 -12.48 1.57
C VAL A 621 -7.39 -13.38 2.62
N VAL A 622 -6.60 -14.34 2.15
CA VAL A 622 -5.78 -15.24 2.96
C VAL A 622 -4.32 -14.89 2.70
N GLU A 623 -3.69 -14.24 3.67
CA GLU A 623 -2.24 -14.03 3.73
C GLU A 623 -1.62 -15.23 4.45
N ASN A 624 -1.02 -16.15 3.70
CA ASN A 624 -0.53 -17.42 4.23
C ASN A 624 0.82 -17.82 3.63
N ASN A 625 1.78 -18.20 4.49
CA ASN A 625 3.03 -18.87 4.09
C ASN A 625 3.14 -20.32 4.60
N ILE A 626 2.10 -20.83 5.28
CA ILE A 626 2.02 -22.22 5.76
C ILE A 626 1.30 -23.07 4.71
N ILE A 627 2.04 -23.75 3.84
CA ILE A 627 1.51 -24.51 2.70
C ILE A 627 0.40 -25.49 3.13
N GLU A 628 0.57 -26.17 4.26
CA GLU A 628 -0.40 -27.13 4.80
C GLU A 628 -1.80 -26.50 5.06
N TYR A 629 -1.90 -25.19 5.26
CA TYR A 629 -3.19 -24.54 5.54
C TYR A 629 -4.00 -24.19 4.29
N ASN A 630 -3.41 -24.14 3.10
CA ASN A 630 -4.16 -23.76 1.89
C ASN A 630 -5.31 -24.73 1.63
N ASN A 631 -5.03 -26.04 1.65
CA ASN A 631 -6.04 -27.08 1.43
C ASN A 631 -7.09 -27.10 2.54
N LEU A 632 -6.66 -26.97 3.80
CA LEU A 632 -7.58 -26.91 4.92
C LEU A 632 -8.54 -25.72 4.81
N LEU A 633 -8.01 -24.52 4.54
CA LEU A 633 -8.81 -23.29 4.43
C LEU A 633 -9.88 -23.38 3.34
N ASN A 634 -9.55 -23.96 2.18
CA ASN A 634 -10.52 -24.22 1.11
C ASN A 634 -11.70 -25.10 1.55
N THR A 635 -11.50 -25.96 2.54
CA THR A 635 -12.57 -26.87 3.03
C THR A 635 -13.40 -26.26 4.16
N ILE A 636 -12.81 -25.39 4.99
CA ILE A 636 -13.47 -24.88 6.21
C ILE A 636 -14.13 -23.51 6.04
N ILE A 637 -13.68 -22.73 5.05
CA ILE A 637 -14.26 -21.41 4.75
C ILE A 637 -15.66 -21.58 4.14
N LYS A 638 -16.60 -20.69 4.49
CA LYS A 638 -17.96 -20.75 3.96
C LYS A 638 -17.99 -20.62 2.43
N PRO A 639 -18.80 -21.42 1.72
CA PRO A 639 -18.77 -21.48 0.26
C PRO A 639 -19.20 -20.18 -0.43
N GLU A 640 -19.94 -19.29 0.26
CA GLU A 640 -20.28 -17.95 -0.24
C GLU A 640 -19.09 -16.98 -0.28
N HIS A 641 -17.95 -17.35 0.32
CA HIS A 641 -16.73 -16.56 0.28
C HIS A 641 -15.86 -16.89 -0.94
N CYS A 642 -15.39 -15.86 -1.64
CA CYS A 642 -14.36 -16.00 -2.67
C CYS A 642 -12.98 -15.73 -2.05
N ILE A 643 -12.08 -16.72 -2.10
CA ILE A 643 -10.76 -16.67 -1.45
C ILE A 643 -9.73 -16.09 -2.42
N ILE A 644 -9.00 -15.06 -1.97
CA ILE A 644 -7.82 -14.50 -2.64
C ILE A 644 -6.59 -14.84 -1.82
N TYR A 645 -5.71 -15.70 -2.35
CA TYR A 645 -4.45 -16.02 -1.70
C TYR A 645 -3.40 -14.95 -1.99
N ARG A 646 -2.77 -14.42 -0.93
CA ARG A 646 -1.60 -13.53 -1.02
C ARG A 646 -0.41 -14.24 -0.40
N GLN A 647 0.65 -14.40 -1.18
CA GLN A 647 1.92 -14.90 -0.66
C GLN A 647 2.59 -13.82 0.19
N ASN A 648 3.06 -14.21 1.36
CA ASN A 648 3.83 -13.36 2.26
C ASN A 648 5.29 -13.84 2.26
N THR A 649 6.24 -12.94 2.02
CA THR A 649 7.69 -13.22 1.96
C THR A 649 8.35 -13.17 3.35
N SER A 650 7.59 -13.00 4.42
CA SER A 650 8.09 -13.03 5.80
C SER A 650 8.62 -14.41 6.20
N SER A 651 9.67 -14.43 7.02
CA SER A 651 10.26 -15.63 7.63
C SER A 651 9.39 -16.26 8.73
N ASP A 652 8.38 -15.54 9.25
CA ASP A 652 7.55 -16.01 10.36
C ASP A 652 6.32 -16.77 9.86
N ASP A 653 5.95 -17.87 10.51
CA ASP A 653 4.73 -18.65 10.22
C ASP A 653 3.45 -17.79 10.42
N ILE A 654 2.91 -17.25 9.33
CA ILE A 654 1.76 -16.35 9.33
C ILE A 654 0.64 -16.96 8.49
N CYS A 655 -0.55 -17.02 9.09
CA CYS A 655 -1.81 -17.26 8.38
C CYS A 655 -2.87 -16.31 8.92
N LYS A 656 -3.20 -15.29 8.11
CA LYS A 656 -4.19 -14.26 8.42
C LYS A 656 -5.33 -14.28 7.41
N ILE A 657 -6.56 -14.16 7.90
CA ILE A 657 -7.77 -14.13 7.09
C ILE A 657 -8.49 -12.82 7.36
N TYR A 658 -8.83 -12.08 6.32
CA TYR A 658 -9.52 -10.80 6.45
C TYR A 658 -10.43 -10.51 5.26
N LYS A 659 -11.39 -9.60 5.43
CA LYS A 659 -12.26 -9.15 4.33
C LYS A 659 -11.41 -8.32 3.36
N LYS A 660 -11.58 -8.47 2.04
CA LYS A 660 -10.71 -7.82 1.02
C LYS A 660 -10.43 -6.33 1.27
N TYR A 661 -11.41 -5.60 1.80
CA TYR A 661 -11.35 -4.16 2.05
C TYR A 661 -11.22 -3.77 3.54
N ASN A 662 -10.98 -4.72 4.45
CA ASN A 662 -10.79 -4.46 5.87
C ASN A 662 -9.68 -5.36 6.42
N LYS A 663 -8.44 -4.88 6.31
CA LYS A 663 -7.25 -5.58 6.82
C LYS A 663 -7.08 -5.43 8.34
N ASP A 664 -7.63 -4.37 8.92
CA ASP A 664 -7.46 -4.05 10.35
C ASP A 664 -8.10 -5.12 11.25
N ASN A 665 -9.16 -5.76 10.78
CA ASN A 665 -9.84 -6.86 11.48
C ASN A 665 -9.33 -8.27 11.10
N ALA A 666 -8.05 -8.40 10.75
CA ALA A 666 -7.51 -9.69 10.34
C ALA A 666 -7.48 -10.75 11.45
N MET A 667 -8.14 -11.88 11.20
CA MET A 667 -8.10 -13.05 12.06
C MET A 667 -6.76 -13.78 11.89
N ASN A 668 -6.01 -13.96 12.98
CA ASN A 668 -4.81 -14.79 12.98
C ASN A 668 -5.17 -16.28 13.17
N PHE A 669 -5.37 -16.99 12.06
CA PHE A 669 -5.73 -18.40 12.06
C PHE A 669 -4.65 -19.30 12.67
N ASN A 670 -3.36 -18.99 12.46
CA ASN A 670 -2.27 -19.76 13.08
C ASN A 670 -2.32 -19.66 14.62
N LYS A 671 -2.59 -18.46 15.15
CA LYS A 671 -2.75 -18.24 16.61
C LYS A 671 -3.97 -18.99 17.14
N TYR A 672 -5.07 -19.02 16.38
CA TYR A 672 -6.25 -19.81 16.73
C TYR A 672 -5.90 -21.30 16.85
N MET A 673 -5.29 -21.86 15.80
CA MET A 673 -4.90 -23.27 15.75
C MET A 673 -3.95 -23.68 16.89
N LYS A 674 -3.03 -22.82 17.29
CA LYS A 674 -2.06 -23.10 18.38
C LYS A 674 -2.70 -23.06 19.77
N ASN A 675 -3.65 -22.15 20.01
CA ASN A 675 -4.20 -21.91 21.35
C ASN A 675 -5.51 -22.64 21.62
N PHE A 676 -6.39 -22.78 20.64
CA PHE A 676 -7.78 -23.18 20.86
C PHE A 676 -8.17 -24.48 20.13
N PHE A 677 -7.22 -25.12 19.44
CA PHE A 677 -7.44 -26.40 18.78
C PHE A 677 -6.43 -27.45 19.24
N ASP A 678 -6.93 -28.66 19.52
CA ASP A 678 -6.13 -29.82 19.86
C ASP A 678 -6.80 -31.10 19.35
N VAL A 679 -6.04 -31.96 18.66
CA VAL A 679 -6.60 -33.14 17.98
C VAL A 679 -7.09 -34.18 18.98
N GLU A 680 -6.39 -34.37 20.11
CA GLU A 680 -6.78 -35.32 21.16
C GLU A 680 -8.13 -34.92 21.76
N PHE A 681 -8.28 -33.63 22.08
CA PHE A 681 -9.52 -33.09 22.65
C PHE A 681 -10.69 -33.26 21.68
N TYR A 682 -10.51 -32.86 20.42
CA TYR A 682 -11.59 -32.94 19.43
C TYR A 682 -11.92 -34.37 19.01
N ARG A 683 -10.96 -35.32 19.08
CA ARG A 683 -11.23 -36.76 18.95
C ARG A 683 -12.27 -37.21 19.96
N ASN A 684 -12.04 -36.91 21.25
CA ASN A 684 -12.95 -37.31 22.33
C ASN A 684 -14.29 -36.57 22.24
N TYR A 685 -14.27 -35.28 21.89
CA TYR A 685 -15.48 -34.49 21.68
C TYR A 685 -16.36 -35.03 20.54
N PHE A 686 -15.79 -35.36 19.38
CA PHE A 686 -16.56 -35.95 18.28
C PHE A 686 -17.03 -37.37 18.58
N ASN A 687 -16.24 -38.16 19.32
CA ASN A 687 -16.69 -39.47 19.81
C ASN A 687 -17.89 -39.35 20.76
N LEU A 688 -17.91 -38.33 21.63
CA LEU A 688 -19.05 -37.98 22.48
C LEU A 688 -20.27 -37.65 21.61
N LEU A 689 -20.14 -36.70 20.67
CA LEU A 689 -21.25 -36.29 19.79
C LEU A 689 -21.84 -37.48 19.01
N ASN A 690 -20.99 -38.36 18.49
CA ASN A 690 -21.40 -39.53 17.70
C ASN A 690 -22.00 -40.68 18.54
N SER A 691 -21.91 -40.62 19.87
CA SER A 691 -22.34 -41.71 20.76
C SER A 691 -23.46 -41.33 21.72
N LYS A 692 -24.00 -40.11 21.65
CA LYS A 692 -25.00 -39.57 22.59
C LYS A 692 -26.22 -40.47 22.79
N ASP A 693 -26.71 -41.11 21.73
CA ASP A 693 -27.95 -41.89 21.79
C ASP A 693 -27.77 -43.31 22.37
N ARG A 694 -26.52 -43.78 22.49
CA ARG A 694 -26.20 -45.17 22.87
C ARG A 694 -25.30 -45.28 24.09
N VAL A 695 -24.71 -44.18 24.54
CA VAL A 695 -23.74 -44.16 25.62
C VAL A 695 -24.36 -44.62 26.94
N LYS A 696 -23.69 -45.55 27.63
CA LYS A 696 -24.09 -46.06 28.95
C LYS A 696 -23.30 -45.46 30.09
N GLY A 697 -22.31 -44.62 29.78
CA GLY A 697 -21.49 -43.99 30.78
C GLY A 697 -20.24 -43.33 30.23
N PHE A 698 -19.42 -42.81 31.15
CA PHE A 698 -18.24 -42.03 30.80
C PHE A 698 -17.00 -42.49 31.54
N ILE A 699 -15.86 -42.26 30.94
CA ILE A 699 -14.54 -42.42 31.56
C ILE A 699 -13.91 -41.04 31.57
N THR A 700 -13.33 -40.63 32.69
CA THR A 700 -12.55 -39.39 32.79
C THR A 700 -11.19 -39.66 33.40
N GLY A 701 -10.26 -38.75 33.23
CA GLY A 701 -8.93 -38.80 33.82
C GLY A 701 -7.84 -38.26 32.90
N LEU A 702 -6.60 -38.56 33.28
CA LEU A 702 -5.39 -38.16 32.59
C LEU A 702 -5.04 -39.06 31.39
N SER A 703 -3.90 -38.77 30.74
CA SER A 703 -3.31 -39.57 29.64
C SER A 703 -3.28 -41.07 29.93
N TYR A 704 -3.08 -41.50 31.17
CA TYR A 704 -3.05 -42.91 31.55
C TYR A 704 -4.35 -43.65 31.20
N PHE A 705 -5.49 -42.99 31.31
CA PHE A 705 -6.80 -43.54 31.00
C PHE A 705 -7.18 -43.28 29.53
N GLU A 706 -6.63 -42.23 28.93
CA GLU A 706 -6.74 -41.97 27.49
C GLU A 706 -6.11 -43.11 26.66
N VAL A 707 -4.92 -43.58 27.06
CA VAL A 707 -4.21 -44.68 26.39
C VAL A 707 -4.52 -46.06 26.98
N GLY A 708 -4.86 -46.12 28.27
CA GLY A 708 -4.95 -47.37 29.02
C GLY A 708 -6.27 -48.12 28.85
N ILE A 709 -7.33 -47.50 28.31
CA ILE A 709 -8.62 -48.16 28.13
C ILE A 709 -9.00 -48.20 26.65
N ASP A 710 -9.12 -49.42 26.12
CA ASP A 710 -9.59 -49.68 24.77
C ASP A 710 -11.12 -49.72 24.77
N THR A 711 -11.74 -48.58 24.48
CA THR A 711 -13.21 -48.42 24.51
C THR A 711 -13.96 -49.37 23.58
N ASN A 712 -13.32 -49.87 22.51
CA ASN A 712 -13.94 -50.85 21.61
C ASN A 712 -14.06 -52.25 22.23
N LYS A 713 -13.37 -52.51 23.35
CA LYS A 713 -13.40 -53.79 24.07
C LYS A 713 -14.18 -53.73 25.38
N LEU A 714 -14.81 -52.61 25.69
CA LEU A 714 -15.67 -52.50 26.87
C LEU A 714 -16.98 -53.26 26.65
N LYS A 715 -17.48 -53.93 27.70
CA LYS A 715 -18.77 -54.63 27.70
C LYS A 715 -19.96 -53.67 27.53
N LEU A 716 -19.77 -52.41 27.89
CA LEU A 716 -20.76 -51.34 27.77
C LEU A 716 -20.19 -50.20 26.92
N PRO A 717 -21.04 -49.50 26.15
CA PRO A 717 -20.59 -48.39 25.32
C PRO A 717 -20.33 -47.16 26.19
N LEU A 718 -19.10 -47.02 26.67
CA LEU A 718 -18.65 -45.84 27.42
C LEU A 718 -17.87 -44.90 26.50
N VAL A 719 -18.04 -43.59 26.71
CA VAL A 719 -17.23 -42.57 26.03
C VAL A 719 -16.07 -42.18 26.94
N ASN A 720 -14.85 -42.23 26.39
CA ASN A 720 -13.64 -41.81 27.10
C ASN A 720 -13.38 -40.32 26.89
N LEU A 721 -13.51 -39.54 27.97
CA LEU A 721 -13.26 -38.12 28.06
C LEU A 721 -11.87 -37.82 28.64
N SER A 722 -11.06 -38.84 28.94
CA SER A 722 -9.71 -38.66 29.46
C SER A 722 -8.80 -37.99 28.44
N LEU A 723 -7.97 -37.07 28.91
CA LEU A 723 -7.04 -36.34 28.06
C LEU A 723 -5.67 -36.21 28.72
N SER A 724 -4.64 -36.16 27.90
CA SER A 724 -3.29 -35.86 28.35
C SER A 724 -3.22 -34.58 29.19
N SER A 725 -2.66 -34.69 30.41
CA SER A 725 -2.55 -33.60 31.39
C SER A 725 -3.86 -33.04 31.96
N GLN A 726 -5.02 -33.66 31.75
CA GLN A 726 -6.29 -33.26 32.37
C GLN A 726 -6.20 -33.26 33.92
N ASP A 727 -6.85 -32.35 34.63
CA ASP A 727 -6.92 -32.37 36.09
C ASP A 727 -8.35 -32.61 36.58
N LEU A 728 -8.54 -32.66 37.90
CA LEU A 728 -9.84 -32.88 38.53
C LEU A 728 -10.91 -31.83 38.14
N PHE A 729 -10.51 -30.58 37.91
CA PHE A 729 -11.44 -29.55 37.46
C PHE A 729 -11.96 -29.86 36.06
N TYR A 730 -11.05 -30.12 35.11
CA TYR A 730 -11.43 -30.40 33.72
C TYR A 730 -12.11 -31.77 33.59
N ASP A 731 -11.76 -32.75 34.43
CA ASP A 731 -12.50 -34.00 34.58
C ASP A 731 -13.97 -33.72 34.92
N PHE A 732 -14.21 -32.95 35.99
CA PHE A 732 -15.57 -32.63 36.41
C PHE A 732 -16.32 -31.81 35.36
N ALA A 733 -15.69 -30.77 34.81
CA ALA A 733 -16.33 -29.85 33.90
C ALA A 733 -16.71 -30.52 32.57
N MET A 734 -15.83 -31.36 32.01
CA MET A 734 -16.12 -32.13 30.81
C MET A 734 -17.18 -33.20 31.05
N LEU A 735 -17.11 -33.90 32.19
CA LEU A 735 -18.11 -34.89 32.57
C LEU A 735 -19.50 -34.25 32.73
N LYS A 736 -19.58 -33.11 33.40
CA LYS A 736 -20.81 -32.32 33.55
C LYS A 736 -21.34 -31.85 32.21
N TYR A 737 -20.46 -31.35 31.33
CA TYR A 737 -20.84 -30.99 29.95
C TYR A 737 -21.42 -32.20 29.19
N ALA A 738 -20.72 -33.35 29.23
CA ALA A 738 -21.12 -34.55 28.51
C ALA A 738 -22.48 -35.09 28.99
N ILE A 739 -22.65 -35.23 30.31
CA ILE A 739 -23.90 -35.71 30.92
C ILE A 739 -25.06 -34.76 30.61
N ASN A 740 -24.86 -33.45 30.76
CA ASN A 740 -25.90 -32.46 30.46
C ASN A 740 -26.23 -32.35 28.95
N SER A 741 -25.40 -32.91 28.08
CA SER A 741 -25.60 -32.90 26.63
C SER A 741 -26.36 -34.11 26.08
N ILE A 742 -26.77 -35.03 26.96
CA ILE A 742 -27.57 -36.22 26.65
C ILE A 742 -29.04 -35.92 26.95
N ASP A 743 -29.92 -36.22 26.00
CA ASP A 743 -31.35 -35.94 26.10
C ASP A 743 -32.07 -36.84 27.12
N ASP A 744 -31.72 -38.14 27.18
CA ASP A 744 -32.26 -39.09 28.17
C ASP A 744 -31.18 -39.55 29.15
N LEU A 745 -31.11 -38.86 30.30
CA LEU A 745 -30.18 -39.14 31.39
C LEU A 745 -30.29 -40.58 31.94
N LYS A 746 -31.44 -41.26 31.77
CA LYS A 746 -31.60 -42.66 32.21
C LYS A 746 -30.67 -43.64 31.48
N ASN A 747 -30.08 -43.20 30.37
CA ASN A 747 -29.10 -43.99 29.64
C ASN A 747 -27.72 -44.00 30.30
N VAL A 748 -27.34 -42.97 31.06
CA VAL A 748 -26.05 -42.86 31.74
C VAL A 748 -26.11 -43.61 33.08
N LYS A 749 -25.43 -44.75 33.15
CA LYS A 749 -25.47 -45.64 34.33
C LYS A 749 -24.13 -45.76 35.05
N TYR A 750 -23.02 -45.51 34.36
CA TYR A 750 -21.67 -45.77 34.87
C TYR A 750 -20.75 -44.58 34.65
N VAL A 751 -19.95 -44.24 35.65
CA VAL A 751 -18.82 -43.32 35.47
C VAL A 751 -17.56 -43.94 36.07
N ILE A 752 -16.51 -43.99 35.26
CA ILE A 752 -15.16 -44.38 35.69
C ILE A 752 -14.33 -43.10 35.86
N LEU A 753 -13.95 -42.82 37.10
CA LEU A 753 -13.08 -41.71 37.48
C LEU A 753 -11.64 -42.21 37.58
N GLY A 754 -10.86 -41.94 36.53
CA GLY A 754 -9.44 -42.26 36.48
C GLY A 754 -8.60 -41.24 37.23
N LEU A 755 -8.02 -41.63 38.36
CA LEU A 755 -7.17 -40.77 39.18
C LEU A 755 -5.74 -41.31 39.26
N SER A 756 -4.75 -40.44 39.24
CA SER A 756 -3.39 -40.78 39.66
C SER A 756 -3.17 -40.42 41.13
N ASN A 757 -2.20 -41.05 41.79
CA ASN A 757 -1.86 -40.79 43.20
C ASN A 757 -1.50 -39.32 43.52
N TYR A 758 -1.26 -38.49 42.51
CA TYR A 758 -0.97 -37.06 42.66
C TYR A 758 -2.13 -36.14 42.27
N SER A 759 -3.30 -36.67 41.89
CA SER A 759 -4.41 -35.88 41.28
C SER A 759 -4.84 -34.71 42.14
N PHE A 760 -4.91 -34.89 43.47
CA PHE A 760 -5.27 -33.80 44.38
C PHE A 760 -4.21 -32.69 44.46
N ARG A 761 -2.95 -32.96 44.10
CA ARG A 761 -1.86 -31.96 44.10
C ARG A 761 -1.70 -31.24 42.75
N TYR A 762 -2.50 -31.59 41.74
CA TYR A 762 -2.30 -31.13 40.38
C TYR A 762 -3.40 -30.17 39.92
N ASP A 763 -2.97 -29.04 39.35
CA ASP A 763 -3.83 -28.03 38.72
C ASP A 763 -3.20 -27.70 37.35
N LEU A 764 -3.87 -28.14 36.28
CA LEU A 764 -3.44 -27.95 34.90
C LEU A 764 -3.33 -26.47 34.56
N SER A 765 -4.20 -25.63 35.11
CA SER A 765 -4.23 -24.22 34.77
C SER A 765 -3.06 -23.40 35.33
N LYS A 766 -2.47 -23.87 36.43
CA LYS A 766 -1.30 -23.25 37.07
C LYS A 766 0.03 -23.71 36.47
N THR A 767 0.02 -24.71 35.57
CA THR A 767 1.24 -25.25 34.95
C THR A 767 2.01 -24.19 34.13
N GLN A 768 3.33 -24.18 34.26
CA GLN A 768 4.21 -23.30 33.49
C GLN A 768 4.96 -24.03 32.36
N ASN A 769 4.79 -25.35 32.24
CA ASN A 769 5.43 -26.13 31.19
C ASN A 769 4.90 -25.67 29.81
N PRO A 770 5.77 -25.31 28.85
CA PRO A 770 5.37 -24.85 27.52
C PRO A 770 4.40 -25.77 26.77
N GLU A 771 4.49 -27.09 26.97
CA GLU A 771 3.67 -28.10 26.30
C GLU A 771 2.24 -28.14 26.86
N THR A 772 2.08 -27.94 28.17
CA THR A 772 0.80 -28.10 28.88
C THR A 772 0.12 -26.77 29.22
N LYS A 773 0.86 -25.66 29.33
CA LYS A 773 0.32 -24.33 29.71
C LYS A 773 -0.72 -23.76 28.73
N ARG A 774 -0.80 -24.33 27.51
CA ARG A 774 -1.80 -23.97 26.51
C ARG A 774 -3.10 -24.76 26.64
N LYS A 775 -3.08 -25.95 27.26
CA LYS A 775 -4.22 -26.88 27.28
C LYS A 775 -5.50 -26.29 27.88
N PRO A 776 -5.47 -25.50 28.99
CA PRO A 776 -6.66 -24.80 29.47
C PRO A 776 -7.42 -24.02 28.38
N LYS A 777 -6.68 -23.41 27.45
CA LYS A 777 -7.27 -22.62 26.36
C LYS A 777 -8.05 -23.48 25.36
N VAL A 778 -7.74 -24.76 25.23
CA VAL A 778 -8.44 -25.70 24.33
C VAL A 778 -9.85 -26.02 24.84
N TYR A 779 -10.03 -26.08 26.15
CA TYR A 779 -11.33 -26.31 26.78
C TYR A 779 -12.24 -25.08 26.73
N TYR A 780 -11.66 -23.87 26.76
CA TYR A 780 -12.40 -22.61 26.85
C TYR A 780 -13.50 -22.39 25.78
N PRO A 781 -13.29 -22.70 24.49
CA PRO A 781 -14.34 -22.64 23.47
C PRO A 781 -15.64 -23.34 23.89
N LEU A 782 -15.52 -24.46 24.61
CA LEU A 782 -16.62 -25.31 25.05
C LEU A 782 -17.12 -24.94 26.45
N LEU A 783 -16.23 -24.92 27.44
CA LEU A 783 -16.57 -24.80 28.85
C LEU A 783 -16.78 -23.35 29.30
N LYS A 784 -16.25 -22.38 28.57
CA LYS A 784 -16.23 -20.95 28.93
C LYS A 784 -15.58 -20.64 30.29
N ASP A 785 -14.75 -21.56 30.78
CA ASP A 785 -13.98 -21.40 32.01
C ASP A 785 -12.49 -21.71 31.75
N LEU A 786 -11.63 -20.91 32.37
CA LEU A 786 -10.17 -21.02 32.38
C LEU A 786 -9.72 -21.09 33.83
N HIS A 787 -10.27 -22.03 34.59
CA HIS A 787 -10.02 -22.28 36.02
C HIS A 787 -8.63 -21.82 36.44
N ASN A 788 -8.50 -21.02 37.50
CA ASN A 788 -7.24 -20.52 38.06
C ASN A 788 -6.16 -19.95 37.09
N TYR A 789 -6.46 -19.77 35.80
CA TYR A 789 -5.47 -19.41 34.79
C TYR A 789 -5.02 -17.96 34.98
N LYS A 790 -3.72 -17.77 35.22
CA LYS A 790 -3.11 -16.46 35.58
C LYS A 790 -3.50 -15.30 34.65
N SER A 791 -3.73 -15.57 33.36
CA SER A 791 -4.07 -14.54 32.36
C SER A 791 -5.44 -14.77 31.71
N LYS A 792 -6.42 -15.27 32.48
CA LYS A 792 -7.76 -15.62 31.96
C LYS A 792 -8.42 -14.50 31.14
N ASN A 793 -8.45 -13.27 31.65
CA ASN A 793 -9.12 -12.14 30.97
C ASN A 793 -8.53 -11.86 29.58
N LYS A 794 -7.20 -11.99 29.44
CA LYS A 794 -6.53 -11.82 28.15
C LYS A 794 -6.95 -12.91 27.16
N VAL A 795 -6.98 -14.17 27.60
CA VAL A 795 -7.38 -15.30 26.75
C VAL A 795 -8.84 -15.20 26.34
N ILE A 796 -9.72 -14.81 27.27
CA ILE A 796 -11.15 -14.56 27.02
C ILE A 796 -11.30 -13.49 25.94
N TYR A 797 -10.67 -12.33 26.13
CA TYR A 797 -10.69 -11.23 25.16
C TYR A 797 -10.15 -11.65 23.79
N GLU A 798 -9.01 -12.36 23.76
CA GLU A 798 -8.43 -12.87 22.52
C GLU A 798 -9.37 -13.84 21.79
N TYR A 799 -10.09 -14.71 22.53
CA TYR A 799 -11.03 -15.65 21.93
C TYR A 799 -12.28 -14.95 21.41
N GLU A 800 -12.87 -14.02 22.18
CA GLU A 800 -14.09 -13.30 21.74
C GLU A 800 -13.81 -12.47 20.49
N LEU A 801 -12.63 -11.85 20.36
CA LEU A 801 -12.22 -11.16 19.14
C LEU A 801 -12.10 -12.11 17.91
N LEU A 802 -11.68 -13.35 18.16
CA LEU A 802 -11.60 -14.37 17.10
C LEU A 802 -12.97 -14.96 16.77
N LYS A 803 -13.89 -15.04 17.73
CA LYS A 803 -15.20 -15.70 17.60
C LYS A 803 -16.08 -15.06 16.52
N GLU A 804 -16.13 -13.74 16.47
CA GLU A 804 -16.88 -13.03 15.42
C GLU A 804 -16.33 -13.36 14.03
N ASN A 805 -15.00 -13.41 13.90
CA ASN A 805 -14.34 -13.78 12.66
C ASN A 805 -14.56 -15.25 12.29
N ILE A 806 -14.52 -16.18 13.26
CA ILE A 806 -14.84 -17.60 13.05
C ILE A 806 -16.25 -17.74 12.50
N ASN A 807 -17.23 -17.10 13.14
CA ASN A 807 -18.63 -17.14 12.72
C ASN A 807 -18.84 -16.53 11.34
N TYR A 808 -18.04 -15.53 10.97
CA TYR A 808 -18.10 -14.93 9.64
C TYR A 808 -17.47 -15.85 8.59
N PHE A 809 -16.20 -16.27 8.77
CA PHE A 809 -15.40 -16.94 7.74
C PHE A 809 -15.68 -18.44 7.60
N PHE A 810 -16.01 -19.15 8.67
CA PHE A 810 -16.00 -20.62 8.69
C PHE A 810 -17.39 -21.24 8.71
N GLN A 811 -17.51 -22.42 8.09
CA GLN A 811 -18.73 -23.23 8.08
C GLN A 811 -19.02 -23.79 9.48
N ASP A 812 -20.28 -24.11 9.79
CA ASP A 812 -20.65 -24.61 11.11
C ASP A 812 -19.90 -25.88 11.54
N ASN A 813 -19.55 -26.75 10.58
CA ASN A 813 -18.80 -27.99 10.83
C ASN A 813 -17.26 -27.83 10.69
N TYR A 814 -16.73 -26.61 10.73
CA TYR A 814 -15.30 -26.37 10.50
C TYR A 814 -14.39 -27.14 11.46
N LEU A 815 -14.76 -27.28 12.75
CA LEU A 815 -13.97 -28.02 13.74
C LEU A 815 -13.82 -29.49 13.35
N PHE A 816 -14.89 -30.09 12.83
CA PHE A 816 -14.87 -31.48 12.37
C PHE A 816 -13.94 -31.65 11.18
N LYS A 817 -14.00 -30.72 10.22
CA LYS A 817 -13.09 -30.72 9.06
C LYS A 817 -11.63 -30.51 9.44
N ILE A 818 -11.33 -29.64 10.41
CA ILE A 818 -9.97 -29.49 10.95
C ILE A 818 -9.50 -30.78 11.62
N PHE A 819 -10.37 -31.44 12.40
CA PHE A 819 -10.07 -32.72 13.02
C PHE A 819 -9.78 -33.79 11.96
N GLU A 820 -10.66 -33.97 10.98
CA GLU A 820 -10.50 -34.92 9.87
C GLU A 820 -9.19 -34.68 9.10
N TYR A 821 -8.83 -33.42 8.87
CA TYR A 821 -7.58 -33.06 8.21
C TYR A 821 -6.34 -33.47 9.01
N LYS A 822 -6.40 -33.40 10.35
CA LYS A 822 -5.26 -33.70 11.23
C LYS A 822 -5.23 -35.14 11.76
N LYS A 823 -6.35 -35.87 11.71
CA LYS A 823 -6.49 -37.17 12.39
C LYS A 823 -5.50 -38.20 11.89
N ASP A 824 -5.22 -38.27 10.59
CA ASP A 824 -4.39 -39.34 10.03
C ASP A 824 -2.94 -39.21 10.49
N LYS A 825 -2.39 -37.99 10.42
CA LYS A 825 -1.05 -37.67 10.93
C LYS A 825 -0.95 -37.94 12.43
N PHE A 826 -1.99 -37.61 13.18
CA PHE A 826 -2.07 -37.90 14.61
C PHE A 826 -2.11 -39.41 14.88
N ASN A 827 -2.94 -40.17 14.17
CA ASN A 827 -3.09 -41.62 14.33
C ASN A 827 -1.77 -42.36 14.05
N ILE A 828 -1.01 -41.94 13.03
CA ILE A 828 0.32 -42.52 12.76
C ILE A 828 1.27 -42.33 13.96
N LEU A 829 1.29 -41.13 14.55
CA LEU A 829 2.12 -40.83 15.72
C LEU A 829 1.65 -41.60 16.96
N TRP A 830 0.33 -41.63 17.17
CA TRP A 830 -0.32 -42.35 18.25
C TRP A 830 0.00 -43.84 18.20
N ASP A 831 -0.12 -44.46 17.03
CA ASP A 831 0.16 -45.89 16.83
C ASP A 831 1.64 -46.20 17.06
N LYS A 832 2.53 -45.34 16.57
CA LYS A 832 3.96 -45.47 16.82
C LYS A 832 4.30 -45.40 18.32
N MET A 833 3.60 -44.56 19.09
CA MET A 833 3.78 -44.46 20.54
C MET A 833 3.25 -45.71 21.25
N MET A 834 2.00 -46.09 20.96
CA MET A 834 1.27 -47.19 21.60
C MET A 834 1.85 -48.58 21.32
N ASN A 835 2.72 -48.72 20.31
CA ASN A 835 3.40 -49.97 19.97
C ASN A 835 4.78 -50.12 20.62
N ARG A 836 5.27 -49.14 21.39
CA ARG A 836 6.54 -49.26 22.10
C ARG A 836 6.41 -50.16 23.33
N VAL A 837 7.56 -50.69 23.74
CA VAL A 837 7.71 -51.54 24.93
C VAL A 837 8.72 -50.87 25.85
N PHE A 838 8.35 -50.66 27.10
CA PHE A 838 9.21 -50.09 28.11
C PHE A 838 10.17 -51.16 28.64
N GLU A 839 11.47 -50.88 28.52
CA GLU A 839 12.52 -51.76 29.01
C GLU A 839 13.53 -50.94 29.84
N PRO A 840 13.43 -50.93 31.18
CA PRO A 840 14.24 -50.04 32.02
C PRO A 840 15.74 -50.29 31.89
N LYS A 841 16.14 -51.51 31.51
CA LYS A 841 17.54 -51.89 31.28
C LYS A 841 18.13 -51.32 29.98
N ARG A 842 17.29 -50.92 29.02
CA ARG A 842 17.69 -50.37 27.72
C ARG A 842 17.64 -48.85 27.65
N LEU A 843 17.17 -48.18 28.70
CA LEU A 843 17.13 -46.72 28.77
C LEU A 843 18.55 -46.14 28.74
N SER A 844 18.75 -45.13 27.91
CA SER A 844 19.93 -44.27 28.01
C SER A 844 19.99 -43.56 29.37
N LYS A 845 21.16 -43.05 29.72
CA LYS A 845 21.35 -42.28 30.97
C LYS A 845 20.42 -41.07 31.06
N GLU A 846 20.11 -40.44 29.94
CA GLU A 846 19.24 -39.27 29.85
C GLU A 846 17.76 -39.64 29.96
N GLU A 847 17.32 -40.67 29.25
CA GLU A 847 15.95 -41.20 29.36
C GLU A 847 15.67 -41.67 30.77
N ARG A 848 16.61 -42.40 31.39
CA ARG A 848 16.45 -42.86 32.76
C ARG A 848 16.31 -41.70 33.75
N LYS A 849 17.10 -40.63 33.59
CA LYS A 849 16.96 -39.41 34.42
C LYS A 849 15.60 -38.74 34.22
N ARG A 850 15.10 -38.68 32.98
CA ARG A 850 13.79 -38.12 32.65
C ARG A 850 12.66 -38.92 33.33
N GLU A 851 12.66 -40.25 33.20
CA GLU A 851 11.64 -41.11 33.80
C GLU A 851 11.64 -41.00 35.34
N ILE A 852 12.82 -40.97 35.97
CA ILE A 852 12.95 -40.74 37.42
C ILE A 852 12.35 -39.40 37.83
N TYR A 853 12.68 -38.33 37.10
CA TYR A 853 12.15 -36.99 37.37
C TYR A 853 10.62 -36.95 37.26
N LEU A 854 10.03 -37.60 36.24
CA LEU A 854 8.58 -37.64 36.04
C LEU A 854 7.84 -38.30 37.20
N ALA A 855 8.46 -39.29 37.86
CA ALA A 855 7.93 -39.91 39.07
C ALA A 855 8.16 -39.03 40.33
N GLN A 856 9.37 -38.48 40.51
CA GLN A 856 9.76 -37.76 41.73
C GLN A 856 9.18 -36.37 41.88
N ARG A 857 8.81 -35.69 40.78
CA ARG A 857 8.32 -34.29 40.81
C ARG A 857 7.10 -34.07 41.72
N TRP A 858 6.35 -35.12 42.04
CA TRP A 858 5.17 -35.07 42.92
C TRP A 858 5.50 -35.00 44.42
N SER A 859 6.79 -34.90 44.76
CA SER A 859 7.25 -34.71 46.13
C SER A 859 6.87 -33.32 46.67
N GLN A 860 6.69 -32.34 45.76
CA GLN A 860 6.22 -31.01 46.11
C GLN A 860 4.73 -31.04 46.47
N VAL A 861 4.35 -30.30 47.52
CA VAL A 861 2.97 -30.17 48.00
C VAL A 861 2.48 -28.76 47.70
N TYR A 862 1.25 -28.66 47.17
CA TYR A 862 0.55 -27.39 46.93
C TYR A 862 -0.73 -27.36 47.77
N PRO A 863 -0.69 -26.83 49.01
CA PRO A 863 -1.80 -26.93 49.96
C PRO A 863 -3.13 -26.34 49.46
N ASP A 864 -3.08 -25.18 48.80
CA ASP A 864 -4.29 -24.53 48.27
C ASP A 864 -4.92 -25.33 47.13
N THR A 865 -4.11 -25.81 46.19
CA THR A 865 -4.55 -26.72 45.12
C THR A 865 -5.15 -27.99 45.70
N LYS A 866 -4.53 -28.58 46.73
CA LYS A 866 -5.07 -29.76 47.42
C LYS A 866 -6.44 -29.49 48.02
N LYS A 867 -6.57 -28.40 48.78
CA LYS A 867 -7.83 -28.02 49.42
C LYS A 867 -8.95 -27.82 48.39
N GLU A 868 -8.64 -27.09 47.32
CA GLU A 868 -9.56 -26.84 46.21
C GLU A 868 -9.97 -28.13 45.49
N ASN A 869 -9.01 -28.98 45.14
CA ASN A 869 -9.28 -30.24 44.45
C ASN A 869 -10.10 -31.22 45.30
N ILE A 870 -9.93 -31.23 46.62
CA ILE A 870 -10.80 -32.00 47.54
C ILE A 870 -12.24 -31.49 47.46
N MET A 871 -12.44 -30.16 47.39
CA MET A 871 -13.78 -29.57 47.23
C MET A 871 -14.39 -29.90 45.86
N ILE A 872 -13.63 -29.74 44.78
CA ILE A 872 -14.07 -30.09 43.41
C ILE A 872 -14.44 -31.57 43.34
N PHE A 873 -13.65 -32.45 43.94
CA PHE A 873 -13.90 -33.88 43.95
C PHE A 873 -15.16 -34.25 44.73
N ARG A 874 -15.41 -33.59 45.88
CA ARG A 874 -16.67 -33.73 46.63
C ARG A 874 -17.87 -33.30 45.78
N GLU A 875 -17.78 -32.15 45.11
CA GLU A 875 -18.85 -31.66 44.23
C GLU A 875 -19.10 -32.60 43.05
N LEU A 876 -18.05 -33.17 42.47
CA LEU A 876 -18.14 -34.18 41.43
C LEU A 876 -18.90 -35.41 41.92
N LEU A 877 -18.50 -35.98 43.06
CA LEU A 877 -19.16 -37.16 43.62
C LEU A 877 -20.63 -36.89 43.97
N GLN A 878 -20.92 -35.74 44.57
CA GLN A 878 -22.30 -35.33 44.86
C GLN A 878 -23.12 -35.21 43.57
N TYR A 879 -22.61 -34.55 42.54
CA TYR A 879 -23.28 -34.40 41.25
C TYR A 879 -23.60 -35.75 40.59
N LEU A 880 -22.70 -36.73 40.71
CA LEU A 880 -22.94 -38.09 40.18
C LEU A 880 -23.93 -38.88 41.02
N GLN A 881 -23.88 -38.74 42.34
CA GLN A 881 -24.82 -39.38 43.25
C GLN A 881 -26.25 -38.86 43.05
N ASP A 882 -26.42 -37.54 42.87
CA ASP A 882 -27.71 -36.90 42.58
C ASP A 882 -28.34 -37.39 41.26
N LYS A 883 -27.53 -37.99 40.38
CA LYS A 883 -27.95 -38.57 39.10
C LYS A 883 -28.06 -40.09 39.13
N GLU A 884 -27.92 -40.70 40.31
CA GLU A 884 -28.01 -42.15 40.51
C GLU A 884 -27.04 -42.96 39.62
N VAL A 885 -25.88 -42.39 39.31
CA VAL A 885 -24.85 -43.03 38.48
C VAL A 885 -23.96 -43.92 39.34
N LYS A 886 -23.63 -45.13 38.87
CA LYS A 886 -22.64 -45.99 39.53
C LYS A 886 -21.24 -45.44 39.33
N ILE A 887 -20.57 -45.08 40.42
CA ILE A 887 -19.23 -44.48 40.41
C ILE A 887 -18.17 -45.56 40.65
N THR A 888 -17.18 -45.63 39.77
CA THR A 888 -15.96 -46.43 39.95
C THR A 888 -14.75 -45.51 39.88
N ILE A 889 -14.00 -45.39 40.96
CA ILE A 889 -12.72 -44.69 40.98
C ILE A 889 -11.63 -45.73 40.74
N VAL A 890 -10.69 -45.41 39.86
CA VAL A 890 -9.61 -46.31 39.52
C VAL A 890 -8.28 -45.57 39.48
N THR A 891 -7.23 -46.15 40.07
CA THR A 891 -5.85 -45.67 39.88
C THR A 891 -5.21 -46.29 38.64
N ASN A 892 -4.28 -45.60 38.00
CA ASN A 892 -3.59 -46.16 36.83
C ASN A 892 -2.53 -47.19 37.26
N PRO A 893 -2.39 -48.31 36.52
CA PRO A 893 -1.24 -49.19 36.65
C PRO A 893 0.06 -48.43 36.35
N VAL A 894 1.15 -48.87 36.95
CA VAL A 894 2.48 -48.32 36.71
C VAL A 894 3.54 -49.42 36.78
N THR A 895 4.70 -49.16 36.19
CA THR A 895 5.86 -50.06 36.28
C THR A 895 6.43 -50.09 37.70
N ASN A 896 7.13 -51.18 38.05
CA ASN A 896 7.91 -51.24 39.29
C ASN A 896 9.03 -50.19 39.32
N PHE A 897 9.56 -49.83 38.14
CA PHE A 897 10.48 -48.71 38.00
C PHE A 897 9.86 -47.39 38.51
N TYR A 898 8.65 -47.04 38.06
CA TYR A 898 7.98 -45.82 38.51
C TYR A 898 7.68 -45.85 40.02
N LYS A 899 7.19 -46.99 40.54
CA LYS A 899 6.91 -47.17 41.98
C LYS A 899 8.14 -46.88 42.85
N THR A 900 9.32 -47.30 42.39
CA THR A 900 10.60 -47.13 43.12
C THR A 900 10.94 -45.65 43.38
N TYR A 901 10.52 -44.76 42.48
CA TYR A 901 10.86 -43.34 42.55
C TYR A 901 9.68 -42.44 42.91
N PHE A 902 8.46 -42.98 42.99
CA PHE A 902 7.27 -42.20 43.32
C PHE A 902 7.22 -41.89 44.83
N PRO A 903 6.91 -40.65 45.24
CA PRO A 903 6.89 -40.25 46.65
C PRO A 903 5.79 -40.97 47.45
N LEU A 904 6.20 -41.75 48.45
CA LEU A 904 5.29 -42.52 49.33
C LEU A 904 4.26 -41.63 50.03
N ASN A 905 4.69 -40.48 50.56
CA ASN A 905 3.81 -39.52 51.23
C ASN A 905 2.72 -38.94 50.30
N CYS A 906 2.94 -38.87 48.98
CA CYS A 906 1.91 -38.46 48.03
C CYS A 906 0.84 -39.54 47.87
N ARG A 907 1.26 -40.81 47.88
CA ARG A 907 0.36 -41.95 47.77
C ARG A 907 -0.45 -42.16 49.04
N GLU A 908 0.19 -42.12 50.20
CA GLU A 908 -0.50 -42.22 51.50
C GLU A 908 -1.58 -41.16 51.62
N GLU A 909 -1.24 -39.90 51.32
CA GLU A 909 -2.22 -38.79 51.32
C GLU A 909 -3.39 -39.04 50.35
N PHE A 910 -3.13 -39.58 49.15
CA PHE A 910 -4.19 -39.93 48.21
C PHE A 910 -5.12 -41.01 48.75
N ILE A 911 -4.57 -42.08 49.33
CA ILE A 911 -5.35 -43.18 49.90
C ILE A 911 -6.16 -42.70 51.10
N ASP A 912 -5.60 -41.85 51.96
CA ASP A 912 -6.31 -41.24 53.08
C ASP A 912 -7.51 -40.42 52.60
N ILE A 913 -7.31 -39.56 51.60
CA ILE A 913 -8.40 -38.75 51.02
C ILE A 913 -9.50 -39.65 50.44
N ILE A 914 -9.15 -40.67 49.64
CA ILE A 914 -10.13 -41.60 49.07
C ILE A 914 -10.89 -42.36 50.17
N SER A 915 -10.19 -42.80 51.21
CA SER A 915 -10.79 -43.53 52.34
C SER A 915 -11.79 -42.66 53.12
N GLU A 916 -11.47 -41.38 53.32
CA GLU A 916 -12.43 -40.43 53.91
C GLU A 916 -13.66 -40.25 53.03
N PHE A 917 -13.51 -40.13 51.71
CA PHE A 917 -14.65 -40.03 50.80
C PHE A 917 -15.49 -41.31 50.73
N GLN A 918 -14.91 -42.50 50.92
CA GLN A 918 -15.67 -43.77 51.00
C GLN A 918 -16.60 -43.84 52.21
N LYS A 919 -16.34 -43.06 53.27
CA LYS A 919 -17.24 -42.96 54.44
C LYS A 919 -18.50 -42.16 54.12
N GLU A 920 -18.43 -41.24 53.16
CA GLU A 920 -19.50 -40.29 52.83
C GLU A 920 -20.24 -40.65 51.54
N PHE A 921 -19.55 -41.16 50.52
CA PHE A 921 -20.10 -41.45 49.20
C PHE A 921 -19.97 -42.93 48.84
N LYS A 922 -20.95 -43.47 48.12
CA LYS A 922 -20.93 -44.86 47.64
C LYS A 922 -20.26 -44.96 46.28
N PHE A 923 -19.03 -45.48 46.25
CA PHE A 923 -18.32 -45.80 45.01
C PHE A 923 -17.43 -47.04 45.15
N THR A 924 -17.12 -47.69 44.03
CA THR A 924 -16.11 -48.76 43.96
C THR A 924 -14.73 -48.13 43.77
N PHE A 925 -13.73 -48.56 44.55
CA PHE A 925 -12.34 -48.13 44.38
C PHE A 925 -11.47 -49.30 43.89
N ILE A 926 -10.76 -49.10 42.78
CA ILE A 926 -9.84 -50.06 42.18
C ILE A 926 -8.43 -49.48 42.21
N ASP A 927 -7.57 -50.02 43.07
CA ASP A 927 -6.20 -49.54 43.21
C ASP A 927 -5.24 -50.24 42.22
N ALA A 928 -5.39 -49.95 40.93
CA ALA A 928 -4.57 -50.60 39.91
C ALA A 928 -3.08 -50.24 39.98
N TYR A 929 -2.72 -49.14 40.66
CA TYR A 929 -1.33 -48.82 40.98
C TYR A 929 -0.65 -49.97 41.74
N ASN A 930 -1.36 -50.65 42.64
CA ASN A 930 -0.81 -51.76 43.45
C ASN A 930 -1.02 -53.14 42.81
N MET A 931 -1.52 -53.24 41.59
CA MET A 931 -1.68 -54.54 40.93
C MET A 931 -0.32 -55.09 40.47
N ASP A 932 0.00 -56.32 40.91
CA ASP A 932 1.19 -57.05 40.48
C ASP A 932 0.98 -57.81 39.16
N SER A 933 -0.23 -57.77 38.61
CA SER A 933 -0.55 -58.43 37.36
C SER A 933 0.14 -57.78 36.15
N PHE A 934 0.66 -56.55 36.26
CA PHE A 934 1.29 -55.81 35.15
C PHE A 934 2.82 -55.95 35.13
N ASN A 935 3.37 -56.12 33.93
CA ASN A 935 4.80 -56.28 33.67
C ASN A 935 5.34 -55.03 32.96
N ASP A 936 6.65 -54.74 33.01
CA ASP A 936 7.23 -53.59 32.29
C ASP A 936 6.89 -53.60 30.78
N SER A 937 6.75 -54.78 30.17
CA SER A 937 6.38 -54.93 28.76
C SER A 937 4.95 -54.52 28.42
N ASP A 938 4.09 -54.30 29.41
CA ASP A 938 2.72 -53.78 29.22
C ASP A 938 2.69 -52.25 29.03
N PHE A 939 3.85 -51.57 29.10
CA PHE A 939 3.96 -50.11 29.05
C PHE A 939 4.78 -49.64 27.86
N TYR A 940 4.56 -48.39 27.41
CA TYR A 940 5.42 -47.74 26.41
C TYR A 940 6.44 -46.76 27.03
N ASP A 941 6.17 -46.28 28.25
CA ASP A 941 7.09 -45.53 29.12
C ASP A 941 6.94 -46.00 30.58
N SER A 942 7.55 -45.34 31.58
CA SER A 942 7.48 -45.86 32.95
C SER A 942 6.08 -45.84 33.58
N SER A 943 5.12 -45.14 32.98
CA SER A 943 3.83 -44.81 33.61
C SER A 943 2.60 -45.01 32.71
N HIS A 944 2.76 -45.16 31.38
CA HIS A 944 1.66 -45.32 30.43
C HIS A 944 1.64 -46.69 29.76
N LEU A 945 0.46 -47.30 29.74
CA LEU A 945 0.23 -48.60 29.10
C LEU A 945 0.37 -48.53 27.58
N ASN A 946 0.94 -49.56 26.99
CA ASN A 946 0.93 -49.79 25.54
C ASN A 946 -0.35 -50.55 25.13
N ARG A 947 -0.50 -50.94 23.85
CA ARG A 947 -1.70 -51.65 23.37
C ARG A 947 -1.99 -52.96 24.12
N SER A 948 -0.95 -53.71 24.50
CA SER A 948 -1.10 -54.96 25.24
C SER A 948 -1.59 -54.70 26.65
N GLY A 949 -0.92 -53.78 27.36
CA GLY A 949 -1.31 -53.37 28.70
C GLY A 949 -2.71 -52.76 28.75
N ALA A 950 -3.07 -51.94 27.77
CA ALA A 950 -4.39 -51.34 27.68
C ALA A 950 -5.51 -52.39 27.49
N LYS A 951 -5.28 -53.41 26.66
CA LYS A 951 -6.22 -54.53 26.50
C LYS A 951 -6.45 -55.24 27.84
N LYS A 952 -5.35 -55.58 28.54
CA LYS A 952 -5.37 -56.25 29.84
C LYS A 952 -6.07 -55.42 30.90
N PHE A 953 -5.79 -54.12 30.96
CA PHE A 953 -6.46 -53.21 31.90
C PHE A 953 -7.95 -53.07 31.59
N THR A 954 -8.31 -53.02 30.31
CA THR A 954 -9.72 -52.99 29.87
C THR A 954 -10.49 -54.25 30.30
N GLU A 955 -9.86 -55.43 30.24
CA GLU A 955 -10.45 -56.69 30.72
C GLU A 955 -10.74 -56.65 32.23
N ILE A 956 -9.83 -56.08 33.03
CA ILE A 956 -10.05 -55.86 34.47
C ILE A 956 -11.22 -54.90 34.70
N ILE A 957 -11.25 -53.76 33.99
CA ILE A 957 -12.35 -52.79 34.12
C ILE A 957 -13.71 -53.40 33.78
N ASN A 958 -13.76 -54.31 32.80
CA ASN A 958 -14.96 -55.03 32.40
C ASN A 958 -15.53 -55.96 33.50
N GLU A 959 -14.80 -56.27 34.56
CA GLU A 959 -15.33 -57.02 35.71
C GLU A 959 -16.21 -56.15 36.62
N TYR A 960 -16.11 -54.82 36.50
CA TYR A 960 -16.80 -53.85 37.35
C TYR A 960 -17.95 -53.09 36.64
N LEU A 961 -18.05 -53.26 35.32
CA LEU A 961 -19.15 -52.80 34.45
C LEU A 961 -20.28 -53.82 34.42
#